data_AF-A0A945X314-F1
#
_entry.id   AF-A0A945X314-F1
#
_cell.length_a   1.000
_cell.length_b   1.000
_cell.length_c   1.000
_cell.angle_alpha   90.00
_cell.angle_beta   90.00
_cell.angle_gamma   90.00
#
_symmetry.space_group_name_H-M   'P 1'
#
loop_
_entity.id
_entity.type
_entity.pdbx_description
1 polymer ?
#
loop_
_entity_poly.entity_id
_entity_poly.type
_entity_poly.pdbx_seq_one_letter_code
_entity_poly.pdbx_strand_id
1 'polypeptide(L)'
;MTLALPSLPKSVFSSLARQVHSALLPGLIVLLSLAPFGTAAPSQYEPESIPLVDLTQPDLARLNFRGSVGNLVPSGETTALELTFGSEQSWPNIQFVAGKAFTVTDWSEMDMLAVTISNQDENSLRIGLRVDPVADEAGKVKHRQGLATLSPGEQATLVLVFSDGVFPGMRGQPRHLLGDRDAHVLATWGTATREEISSFQLFMSKQTKPRTIRIHSIELLKLDPGAIPPFVDRFGQYTEEEWPGKLHDTAEFATRLTEEEVDLATTPKLPGRSIYGGWADGPRLEATGRFRVQKYEGKWWFVDPEGRLFWSSGVTGLVPASGGPTKGRDHLFAWLPEAGDPLAAFYRRGKNIDFFRMNLHRKYGPGFEAAFADIATRRMVSWGFNTIGNWSHKTTWQLKRVPYTIPIHYRCPGFKLTWNPRKPKYFADVFSPVFAETIGKSLEGLAEFRDDPWLLGVFIDNELTWNWALATGILEANGETETQKRAVAFLREKHGTVDKLNEAWGTTVTDWDTARKGIKLSPAQKKKAGADLTAVCGLVAEQYFRVCREQMNEHMPGCLYLGSRFSSFLGPVVAAAGKRCDAVCFNIYKDLPDQKNADELAEELDFPMIIGEYHFGALDRGMLHTGLRPAKDQQDRAAKFAAYLETASQAPWCVGAHWFQFRDQALTGRGDGENYNIGFVTITDTPYPEMRAAARRVNAPLYQRRLTGRPGKED
;
A
#
# COMPACT_ATOMS: atom_id res chain seq x y z
N MET A 1 -14.65 72.85 31.55
CA MET A 1 -14.10 73.30 30.26
C MET A 1 -13.67 72.05 29.52
N THR A 2 -14.50 71.25 28.85
CA THR A 2 -15.61 71.50 27.90
C THR A 2 -15.21 72.31 26.67
N LEU A 3 -15.10 71.64 25.52
CA LEU A 3 -15.84 71.85 24.26
C LEU A 3 -15.18 70.95 23.17
N ALA A 4 -15.81 69.85 22.70
CA ALA A 4 -16.94 69.71 21.77
C ALA A 4 -16.48 69.86 20.29
N LEU A 5 -16.79 68.95 19.36
CA LEU A 5 -18.08 68.69 18.67
C LEU A 5 -17.87 67.51 17.64
N PRO A 6 -18.89 66.95 16.95
CA PRO A 6 -20.29 66.65 17.33
C PRO A 6 -20.75 65.21 16.95
N SER A 7 -21.88 64.81 17.55
CA SER A 7 -22.69 63.61 17.34
C SER A 7 -23.77 63.77 16.24
N LEU A 8 -24.30 62.66 15.70
CA LEU A 8 -25.71 62.43 15.24
C LEU A 8 -25.88 60.96 14.72
N PRO A 9 -27.09 60.35 14.68
CA PRO A 9 -27.78 59.69 15.80
C PRO A 9 -28.08 58.18 15.60
N LYS A 10 -28.46 57.50 16.69
CA LYS A 10 -29.08 56.15 16.70
C LYS A 10 -30.61 56.25 16.68
N SER A 11 -31.25 55.51 15.77
CA SER A 11 -32.65 55.06 15.82
C SER A 11 -32.75 53.80 14.95
N VAL A 12 -33.43 52.70 15.25
CA VAL A 12 -34.29 52.21 16.34
C VAL A 12 -34.30 50.67 16.14
N PHE A 13 -34.28 49.91 17.22
CA PHE A 13 -34.50 48.47 17.21
C PHE A 13 -35.93 48.14 16.74
N SER A 14 -36.07 47.06 15.96
CA SER A 14 -37.20 46.11 15.88
C SER A 14 -37.82 45.96 14.48
N SER A 15 -37.52 44.84 13.82
CA SER A 15 -38.50 44.02 13.09
C SER A 15 -37.83 42.72 12.64
N LEU A 16 -38.06 41.68 13.43
CA LEU A 16 -37.77 40.29 13.12
C LEU A 16 -38.90 39.76 12.19
N ALA A 17 -38.55 38.90 11.25
CA ALA A 17 -39.43 37.88 10.68
C ALA A 17 -40.70 38.35 9.94
N ARG A 18 -40.61 38.46 8.60
CA ARG A 18 -41.61 37.94 7.63
C ARG A 18 -41.18 38.27 6.20
N GLN A 19 -40.74 37.27 5.45
CA GLN A 19 -41.19 37.01 4.06
C GLN A 19 -40.48 35.77 3.50
N VAL A 20 -41.15 34.64 3.65
CA VAL A 20 -40.99 33.42 2.84
C VAL A 20 -42.31 33.24 2.09
N HIS A 21 -42.24 32.82 0.82
CA HIS A 21 -43.32 32.61 -0.17
C HIS A 21 -43.82 33.91 -0.83
N SER A 22 -43.87 34.08 -2.16
CA SER A 22 -44.17 33.14 -3.26
C SER A 22 -43.76 33.65 -4.66
N ALA A 23 -43.74 32.75 -5.66
CA ALA A 23 -43.70 32.90 -7.15
C ALA A 23 -42.36 32.45 -7.79
N LEU A 24 -42.16 31.18 -8.19
CA LEU A 24 -42.58 30.50 -9.45
C LEU A 24 -42.08 31.16 -10.75
N LEU A 25 -41.22 30.41 -11.46
CA LEU A 25 -40.55 30.55 -12.79
C LEU A 25 -41.46 30.96 -13.98
N PRO A 26 -40.97 31.14 -15.25
CA PRO A 26 -39.61 30.94 -15.81
C PRO A 26 -39.09 32.04 -16.80
N GLY A 27 -37.80 31.95 -17.16
CA GLY A 27 -37.37 32.20 -18.55
C GLY A 27 -36.49 33.42 -18.81
N LEU A 28 -35.17 33.23 -18.74
CA LEU A 28 -34.25 33.89 -19.68
C LEU A 28 -33.01 33.02 -19.89
N ILE A 29 -33.00 32.33 -21.04
CA ILE A 29 -31.86 31.59 -21.55
C ILE A 29 -30.84 32.63 -22.03
N VAL A 30 -29.73 32.79 -21.30
CA VAL A 30 -28.54 33.45 -21.83
C VAL A 30 -27.75 32.40 -22.60
N LEU A 31 -27.91 32.42 -23.93
CA LEU A 31 -27.06 31.71 -24.88
C LEU A 31 -25.65 32.32 -24.84
N LEU A 32 -24.84 31.86 -23.90
CA LEU A 32 -23.39 31.95 -24.03
C LEU A 32 -22.96 30.95 -25.10
N SER A 33 -22.46 31.47 -26.22
CA SER A 33 -21.79 30.69 -27.24
C SER A 33 -20.56 30.02 -26.63
N LEU A 34 -20.74 28.80 -26.12
CA LEU A 34 -19.67 27.85 -25.94
C LEU A 34 -19.09 27.58 -27.33
N ALA A 35 -17.96 28.22 -27.66
CA ALA A 35 -17.08 27.62 -28.63
C ALA A 35 -16.77 26.21 -28.10
N PRO A 36 -16.93 25.15 -28.90
CA PRO A 36 -16.57 23.81 -28.45
C PRO A 36 -15.08 23.84 -28.17
N PHE A 37 -14.71 23.80 -26.90
CA PHE A 37 -13.40 23.31 -26.51
C PHE A 37 -13.34 21.91 -27.11
N GLY A 38 -12.49 21.75 -28.12
CA GLY A 38 -12.26 20.46 -28.72
C GLY A 38 -11.81 19.51 -27.62
N THR A 39 -12.72 18.68 -27.13
CA THR A 39 -12.35 17.41 -26.53
C THR A 39 -11.64 16.68 -27.66
N ALA A 40 -10.31 16.67 -27.64
CA ALA A 40 -9.58 15.71 -28.46
C ALA A 40 -10.20 14.36 -28.12
N ALA A 41 -10.79 13.69 -29.11
CA ALA A 41 -11.19 12.31 -28.92
C ALA A 41 -9.93 11.56 -28.42
N PRO A 42 -10.06 10.69 -27.40
CA PRO A 42 -8.92 9.89 -26.95
C PRO A 42 -8.31 9.24 -28.19
N SER A 43 -6.98 9.24 -28.27
CA SER A 43 -6.32 8.59 -29.39
C SER A 43 -6.74 7.12 -29.39
N GLN A 44 -7.43 6.67 -30.44
CA GLN A 44 -7.73 5.25 -30.60
C GLN A 44 -6.46 4.55 -31.06
N TYR A 45 -5.58 4.26 -30.09
CA TYR A 45 -4.51 3.32 -30.28
C TYR A 45 -5.11 1.91 -30.24
N GLU A 46 -5.12 1.22 -31.37
CA GLU A 46 -5.48 -0.20 -31.45
C GLU A 46 -4.21 -1.04 -31.60
N PRO A 47 -3.93 -1.98 -30.67
CA PRO A 47 -2.83 -2.91 -30.85
C PRO A 47 -3.10 -3.86 -32.03
N GLU A 48 -2.03 -4.35 -32.66
CA GLU A 48 -2.15 -5.49 -33.57
C GLU A 48 -2.61 -6.70 -32.76
N SER A 49 -3.70 -7.33 -33.18
CA SER A 49 -4.30 -8.49 -32.49
C SER A 49 -4.28 -9.73 -33.38
N ILE A 50 -3.86 -10.85 -32.79
CA ILE A 50 -3.86 -12.18 -33.41
C ILE A 50 -4.73 -13.11 -32.56
N PRO A 51 -5.87 -13.60 -33.08
CA PRO A 51 -6.65 -14.64 -32.40
C PRO A 51 -5.79 -15.88 -32.15
N LEU A 52 -5.72 -16.33 -30.90
CA LEU A 52 -4.85 -17.44 -30.49
C LEU A 52 -5.60 -18.76 -30.40
N VAL A 53 -6.86 -18.73 -29.95
CA VAL A 53 -7.73 -19.89 -29.81
C VAL A 53 -9.09 -19.57 -30.42
N ASP A 54 -9.52 -20.38 -31.37
CA ASP A 54 -10.86 -20.26 -31.96
C ASP A 54 -11.91 -20.87 -31.01
N LEU A 55 -12.75 -20.00 -30.45
CA LEU A 55 -13.85 -20.37 -29.56
C LEU A 55 -15.20 -20.52 -30.28
N THR A 56 -15.24 -20.35 -31.60
CA THR A 56 -16.47 -20.53 -32.38
C THR A 56 -16.83 -22.01 -32.57
N GLN A 57 -15.82 -22.90 -32.63
CA GLN A 57 -15.97 -24.37 -32.66
C GLN A 57 -14.82 -25.09 -31.95
N PRO A 58 -14.53 -24.83 -30.66
CA PRO A 58 -13.40 -25.44 -30.00
C PRO A 58 -13.68 -26.92 -29.76
N ASP A 59 -12.73 -27.77 -30.16
CA ASP A 59 -12.73 -29.16 -29.76
C ASP A 59 -12.41 -29.24 -28.25
N LEU A 60 -13.46 -29.31 -27.43
CA LEU A 60 -13.34 -29.37 -25.96
C LEU A 60 -12.45 -30.53 -25.50
N ALA A 61 -12.33 -31.62 -26.27
CA ALA A 61 -11.46 -32.75 -25.94
C ALA A 61 -9.96 -32.39 -26.04
N ARG A 62 -9.61 -31.30 -26.73
CA ARG A 62 -8.24 -30.78 -26.84
C ARG A 62 -7.88 -29.81 -25.70
N LEU A 63 -8.86 -29.36 -24.92
CA LEU A 63 -8.65 -28.50 -23.76
C LEU A 63 -8.41 -29.34 -22.50
N ASN A 64 -7.52 -28.87 -21.62
CA ASN A 64 -7.16 -29.60 -20.40
C ASN A 64 -7.82 -28.98 -19.18
N PHE A 65 -8.87 -29.61 -18.67
CA PHE A 65 -9.57 -29.18 -17.47
C PHE A 65 -9.02 -29.89 -16.22
N ARG A 66 -8.70 -29.14 -15.17
CA ARG A 66 -8.20 -29.68 -13.90
C ARG A 66 -8.98 -29.11 -12.74
N GLY A 67 -9.90 -29.90 -12.19
CA GLY A 67 -10.83 -29.40 -11.17
C GLY A 67 -11.80 -28.35 -11.72
N SER A 68 -12.09 -28.42 -13.02
CA SER A 68 -13.05 -27.54 -13.70
C SER A 68 -13.77 -28.33 -14.81
N VAL A 69 -14.85 -27.77 -15.33
CA VAL A 69 -15.58 -28.30 -16.49
C VAL A 69 -15.98 -27.15 -17.41
N GLY A 70 -16.01 -27.40 -18.72
CA GLY A 70 -16.34 -26.40 -19.72
C GLY A 70 -17.46 -26.86 -20.66
N ASN A 71 -18.35 -25.93 -21.02
CA ASN A 71 -19.40 -26.14 -22.00
C ASN A 71 -19.44 -24.95 -22.98
N LEU A 72 -19.88 -25.20 -24.21
CA LEU A 72 -20.12 -24.13 -25.17
C LEU A 72 -21.52 -23.56 -24.97
N VAL A 73 -21.61 -22.23 -24.90
CA VAL A 73 -22.86 -21.51 -24.74
C VAL A 73 -22.99 -20.42 -25.81
N PRO A 74 -24.20 -20.14 -26.32
CA PRO A 74 -24.42 -18.99 -27.20
C PRO A 74 -24.04 -17.68 -26.51
N SER A 75 -23.38 -16.77 -27.25
CA SER A 75 -23.00 -15.43 -26.80
C SER A 75 -23.20 -14.44 -27.93
N GLY A 76 -24.41 -13.88 -28.05
CA GLY A 76 -24.78 -13.07 -29.21
C GLY A 76 -24.75 -13.88 -30.51
N GLU A 77 -24.01 -13.40 -31.51
CA GLU A 77 -23.77 -14.11 -32.79
C GLU A 77 -22.60 -15.10 -32.72
N THR A 78 -21.92 -15.22 -31.57
CA THR A 78 -20.76 -16.09 -31.38
C THR A 78 -21.01 -17.16 -30.32
N THR A 79 -19.99 -17.97 -30.04
CA THR A 79 -20.00 -18.98 -28.97
C THR A 79 -18.97 -18.58 -27.91
N ALA A 80 -19.35 -18.70 -26.64
CA ALA A 80 -18.45 -18.54 -25.50
C ALA A 80 -18.17 -19.89 -24.83
N LEU A 81 -17.00 -20.03 -24.21
CA LEU A 81 -16.68 -21.17 -23.36
C LEU A 81 -17.10 -20.83 -21.92
N GLU A 82 -18.21 -21.41 -21.45
CA GLU A 82 -18.62 -21.35 -20.06
C GLU A 82 -17.80 -22.34 -19.24
N LEU A 83 -17.06 -21.83 -18.26
CA LEU A 83 -16.12 -22.58 -17.44
C LEU A 83 -16.56 -22.54 -15.98
N THR A 84 -16.78 -23.71 -15.38
CA THR A 84 -17.07 -23.85 -13.95
C THR A 84 -15.86 -24.45 -13.23
N PHE A 85 -15.27 -23.70 -12.30
CA PHE A 85 -14.22 -24.16 -11.39
C PHE A 85 -14.84 -24.88 -10.20
N GLY A 86 -14.39 -26.09 -9.89
CA GLY A 86 -14.84 -26.88 -8.75
C GLY A 86 -14.25 -26.42 -7.41
N SER A 87 -14.77 -26.99 -6.32
CA SER A 87 -14.39 -26.65 -4.94
C SER A 87 -13.34 -27.57 -4.31
N GLU A 88 -12.99 -28.69 -4.94
CA GLU A 88 -12.15 -29.72 -4.30
C GLU A 88 -10.64 -29.40 -4.41
N GLN A 89 -10.20 -28.98 -5.59
CA GLN A 89 -8.80 -28.72 -5.89
C GLN A 89 -8.34 -27.40 -5.29
N SER A 90 -7.06 -27.35 -4.90
CA SER A 90 -6.47 -26.11 -4.36
C SER A 90 -6.35 -25.00 -5.41
N TRP A 91 -6.19 -25.39 -6.68
CA TRP A 91 -5.98 -24.50 -7.83
C TRP A 91 -6.69 -25.05 -9.07
N PRO A 92 -8.03 -25.06 -9.09
CA PRO A 92 -8.77 -25.46 -10.28
C PRO A 92 -8.39 -24.55 -11.47
N ASN A 93 -8.24 -25.13 -12.66
CA ASN A 93 -7.79 -24.43 -13.86
C ASN A 93 -8.27 -25.08 -15.16
N ILE A 94 -8.29 -24.27 -16.21
CA ILE A 94 -8.25 -24.72 -17.60
C ILE A 94 -6.87 -24.37 -18.18
N GLN A 95 -6.23 -25.36 -18.79
CA GLN A 95 -4.93 -25.22 -19.45
C GLN A 95 -5.07 -25.41 -20.96
N PHE A 96 -4.55 -24.45 -21.71
CA PHE A 96 -4.45 -24.44 -23.16
C PHE A 96 -3.03 -24.84 -23.53
N VAL A 97 -2.86 -25.97 -24.22
CA VAL A 97 -1.55 -26.57 -24.50
C VAL A 97 -1.19 -26.40 -25.97
N ALA A 98 0.07 -26.06 -26.26
CA ALA A 98 0.60 -25.96 -27.61
C ALA A 98 0.39 -27.27 -28.40
N GLY A 99 0.05 -27.16 -29.68
CA GLY A 99 -0.30 -28.29 -30.55
C GLY A 99 -1.68 -28.91 -30.29
N LYS A 100 -2.36 -28.53 -29.18
CA LYS A 100 -3.75 -28.92 -28.89
C LYS A 100 -4.71 -27.75 -29.03
N ALA A 101 -4.48 -26.68 -28.28
CA ALA A 101 -5.35 -25.52 -28.21
C ALA A 101 -4.91 -24.38 -29.14
N PHE A 102 -3.61 -24.25 -29.41
CA PHE A 102 -3.03 -23.24 -30.29
C PHE A 102 -1.78 -23.80 -30.99
N THR A 103 -1.39 -23.22 -32.13
CA THR A 103 -0.25 -23.69 -32.94
C THR A 103 0.94 -22.72 -32.94
N VAL A 104 0.71 -21.41 -32.78
CA VAL A 104 1.78 -20.41 -32.72
C VAL A 104 2.44 -20.46 -31.34
N THR A 105 3.69 -20.93 -31.26
CA THR A 105 4.44 -21.08 -30.00
C THR A 105 5.50 -20.01 -29.78
N ASP A 106 6.01 -19.39 -30.84
CA ASP A 106 6.93 -18.24 -30.75
C ASP A 106 6.13 -16.95 -30.62
N TRP A 107 6.16 -16.35 -29.44
CA TRP A 107 5.50 -15.10 -29.09
C TRP A 107 6.50 -13.95 -28.94
N SER A 108 7.74 -14.09 -29.43
CA SER A 108 8.83 -13.14 -29.18
C SER A 108 8.52 -11.71 -29.64
N GLU A 109 7.74 -11.61 -30.72
CA GLU A 109 7.26 -10.35 -31.31
C GLU A 109 5.98 -9.79 -30.66
N MET A 110 5.35 -10.55 -29.76
CA MET A 110 4.10 -10.17 -29.10
C MET A 110 4.39 -9.62 -27.71
N ASP A 111 3.60 -8.64 -27.26
CA ASP A 111 3.80 -7.98 -25.98
C ASP A 111 2.89 -8.52 -24.88
N MET A 112 1.73 -9.07 -25.26
CA MET A 112 0.70 -9.48 -24.31
C MET A 112 -0.10 -10.70 -24.74
N LEU A 113 -0.65 -11.37 -23.73
CA LEU A 113 -1.79 -12.29 -23.85
C LEU A 113 -3.04 -11.59 -23.30
N ALA A 114 -4.09 -11.51 -24.11
CA ALA A 114 -5.38 -10.95 -23.75
C ALA A 114 -6.48 -12.02 -23.73
N VAL A 115 -7.27 -12.05 -22.66
CA VAL A 115 -8.37 -13.01 -22.50
C VAL A 115 -9.63 -12.29 -22.04
N THR A 116 -10.62 -12.18 -22.92
CA THR A 116 -11.90 -11.54 -22.61
C THR A 116 -12.81 -12.52 -21.89
N ILE A 117 -13.22 -12.17 -20.67
CA ILE A 117 -14.08 -13.03 -19.84
C ILE A 117 -15.24 -12.23 -19.24
N SER A 118 -16.29 -12.93 -18.83
CA SER A 118 -17.32 -12.36 -17.97
C SER A 118 -17.61 -13.20 -16.73
N ASN A 119 -17.85 -12.52 -15.62
CA ASN A 119 -18.21 -13.16 -14.36
C ASN A 119 -19.69 -13.54 -14.34
N GLN A 120 -19.99 -14.84 -14.24
CA GLN A 120 -21.36 -15.36 -14.19
C GLN A 120 -21.83 -15.62 -12.75
N ASP A 121 -20.99 -15.36 -11.74
CA ASP A 121 -21.33 -15.54 -10.33
C ASP A 121 -21.93 -14.25 -9.75
N GLU A 122 -22.75 -14.43 -8.71
CA GLU A 122 -23.32 -13.33 -7.91
C GLU A 122 -22.26 -12.62 -7.05
N ASN A 123 -21.06 -13.18 -6.92
CA ASN A 123 -19.94 -12.66 -6.15
C ASN A 123 -18.78 -12.21 -7.05
N SER A 124 -17.97 -11.28 -6.55
CA SER A 124 -16.71 -10.94 -7.21
C SER A 124 -15.78 -12.16 -7.26
N LEU A 125 -15.15 -12.40 -8.41
CA LEU A 125 -14.23 -13.51 -8.60
C LEU A 125 -12.80 -13.02 -8.81
N ARG A 126 -11.85 -13.66 -8.14
CA ARG A 126 -10.42 -13.43 -8.35
C ARG A 126 -9.87 -14.49 -9.31
N ILE A 127 -9.59 -14.08 -10.54
CA ILE A 127 -9.16 -14.96 -11.64
C ILE A 127 -7.68 -14.73 -11.93
N GLY A 128 -6.93 -15.81 -12.11
CA GLY A 128 -5.52 -15.79 -12.47
C GLY A 128 -5.30 -16.18 -13.92
N LEU A 129 -4.33 -15.54 -14.55
CA LEU A 129 -3.83 -15.87 -15.89
C LEU A 129 -2.34 -16.18 -15.78
N ARG A 130 -1.90 -17.29 -16.36
CA ARG A 130 -0.51 -17.76 -16.32
C ARG A 130 -0.07 -18.25 -17.68
N VAL A 131 1.19 -17.98 -18.03
CA VAL A 131 1.87 -18.43 -19.24
C VAL A 131 3.11 -19.21 -18.85
N ASP A 132 3.30 -20.36 -19.52
CA ASP A 132 4.32 -21.35 -19.26
C ASP A 132 5.14 -21.58 -20.55
N PRO A 133 6.42 -21.18 -20.60
CA PRO A 133 7.31 -21.56 -21.70
C PRO A 133 7.65 -23.05 -21.63
N VAL A 134 8.34 -23.55 -22.65
CA VAL A 134 9.01 -24.85 -22.56
C VAL A 134 10.01 -24.84 -21.40
N ALA A 135 10.14 -25.99 -20.73
CA ALA A 135 11.07 -26.14 -19.63
C ALA A 135 12.52 -25.93 -20.11
N ASP A 136 13.36 -25.32 -19.27
CA ASP A 136 14.79 -25.24 -19.55
C ASP A 136 15.45 -26.64 -19.53
N GLU A 137 16.73 -26.71 -19.90
CA GLU A 137 17.49 -27.97 -19.93
C GLU A 137 17.48 -28.73 -18.58
N ALA A 138 17.22 -28.03 -17.47
CA ALA A 138 17.09 -28.62 -16.14
C ALA A 138 15.65 -29.06 -15.80
N GLY A 139 14.72 -29.02 -16.77
CA GLY A 139 13.32 -29.35 -16.60
C GLY A 139 12.51 -28.29 -15.86
N LYS A 140 13.02 -27.07 -15.68
CA LYS A 140 12.34 -26.01 -14.92
C LYS A 140 11.57 -25.08 -15.84
N VAL A 141 10.28 -24.92 -15.57
CA VAL A 141 9.41 -23.94 -16.25
C VAL A 141 9.47 -22.60 -15.51
N LYS A 142 9.98 -21.57 -16.19
CA LYS A 142 9.93 -20.18 -15.72
C LYS A 142 8.63 -19.56 -16.23
N HIS A 143 7.60 -19.56 -15.39
CA HIS A 143 6.29 -19.02 -15.77
C HIS A 143 6.16 -17.53 -15.44
N ARG A 144 5.21 -16.87 -16.11
CA ARG A 144 4.72 -15.53 -15.76
C ARG A 144 3.22 -15.60 -15.49
N GLN A 145 2.73 -14.90 -14.47
CA GLN A 145 1.32 -14.91 -14.11
C GLN A 145 0.86 -13.63 -13.43
N GLY A 146 -0.44 -13.37 -13.43
CA GLY A 146 -1.08 -12.26 -12.74
C GLY A 146 -2.48 -12.62 -12.24
N LEU A 147 -3.10 -11.75 -11.44
CA LEU A 147 -4.46 -11.92 -10.91
C LEU A 147 -5.26 -10.62 -11.11
N ALA A 148 -6.54 -10.75 -11.48
CA ALA A 148 -7.52 -9.68 -11.48
C ALA A 148 -8.73 -10.06 -10.63
N THR A 149 -9.56 -9.07 -10.29
CA THR A 149 -10.86 -9.29 -9.64
C THR A 149 -11.93 -8.73 -10.55
N LEU A 150 -12.93 -9.54 -10.88
CA LEU A 150 -14.11 -9.12 -11.62
C LEU A 150 -15.31 -9.05 -10.69
N SER A 151 -16.10 -8.00 -10.83
CA SER A 151 -17.38 -7.81 -10.16
C SER A 151 -18.44 -8.75 -10.73
N PRO A 152 -19.55 -9.01 -10.01
CA PRO A 152 -20.68 -9.79 -10.55
C PRO A 152 -21.18 -9.20 -11.87
N GLY A 153 -21.33 -10.03 -12.90
CA GLY A 153 -21.80 -9.61 -14.23
C GLY A 153 -20.80 -8.80 -15.07
N GLU A 154 -19.64 -8.45 -14.53
CA GLU A 154 -18.61 -7.70 -15.25
C GLU A 154 -18.05 -8.53 -16.42
N GLN A 155 -17.95 -7.91 -17.59
CA GLN A 155 -17.23 -8.44 -18.75
C GLN A 155 -16.00 -7.57 -18.98
N ALA A 156 -14.81 -8.17 -18.99
CA ALA A 156 -13.57 -7.43 -19.18
C ALA A 156 -12.47 -8.31 -19.78
N THR A 157 -11.47 -7.67 -20.39
CA THR A 157 -10.28 -8.32 -20.95
C THR A 157 -9.17 -8.37 -19.92
N LEU A 158 -8.77 -9.57 -19.51
CA LEU A 158 -7.59 -9.79 -18.68
C LEU A 158 -6.35 -9.72 -19.55
N VAL A 159 -5.40 -8.86 -19.20
CA VAL A 159 -4.18 -8.65 -19.99
C VAL A 159 -2.93 -8.98 -19.20
N LEU A 160 -2.24 -10.04 -19.63
CA LEU A 160 -0.93 -10.42 -19.13
C LEU A 160 0.14 -9.86 -20.06
N VAL A 161 0.90 -8.89 -19.57
CA VAL A 161 2.08 -8.36 -20.27
C VAL A 161 3.27 -9.30 -20.04
N PHE A 162 4.00 -9.66 -21.10
CA PHE A 162 5.09 -10.64 -21.02
C PHE A 162 6.39 -10.07 -20.42
N SER A 163 6.68 -8.79 -20.66
CA SER A 163 7.77 -8.03 -20.04
C SER A 163 7.34 -7.45 -18.69
N ASP A 164 8.25 -6.80 -17.96
CA ASP A 164 7.96 -6.11 -16.69
C ASP A 164 7.12 -4.82 -16.84
N GLY A 165 6.21 -4.83 -17.83
CA GLY A 165 5.37 -3.75 -18.30
C GLY A 165 5.67 -3.41 -19.77
N VAL A 166 4.63 -3.00 -20.50
CA VAL A 166 4.76 -2.26 -21.77
C VAL A 166 5.62 -1.04 -21.54
N PHE A 167 5.37 -0.40 -20.39
CA PHE A 167 6.17 0.66 -19.83
C PHE A 167 6.92 0.12 -18.61
N PRO A 168 8.18 -0.34 -18.78
CA PRO A 168 8.99 -0.83 -17.69
C PRO A 168 9.04 0.15 -16.52
N GLY A 169 8.90 -0.37 -15.30
CA GLY A 169 8.91 0.45 -14.08
C GLY A 169 7.55 1.07 -13.71
N MET A 170 6.45 0.54 -14.23
CA MET A 170 5.07 0.86 -13.81
C MET A 170 4.38 -0.43 -13.37
N ARG A 171 3.75 -0.42 -12.18
CA ARG A 171 2.92 -1.56 -11.75
C ARG A 171 1.54 -1.51 -12.40
N GLY A 172 0.89 -0.35 -12.39
CA GLY A 172 -0.33 -0.08 -13.14
C GLY A 172 -0.02 0.39 -14.54
N GLN A 173 -0.75 -0.08 -15.53
CA GLN A 173 -0.55 0.26 -16.93
C GLN A 173 -1.78 1.04 -17.45
N PRO A 174 -1.60 1.96 -18.42
CA PRO A 174 -2.72 2.65 -19.05
C PRO A 174 -3.71 1.67 -19.67
N ARG A 175 -5.01 1.92 -19.49
CA ARG A 175 -6.08 1.04 -19.98
C ARG A 175 -6.29 1.17 -21.49
N HIS A 176 -6.06 2.36 -22.05
CA HIS A 176 -6.23 2.66 -23.47
C HIS A 176 -5.21 1.97 -24.40
N LEU A 177 -4.20 1.27 -23.85
CA LEU A 177 -3.21 0.53 -24.67
C LEU A 177 -3.80 -0.65 -25.44
N LEU A 178 -5.09 -0.87 -25.27
CA LEU A 178 -5.81 -2.06 -25.71
C LEU A 178 -7.00 -1.68 -26.58
N GLY A 179 -7.01 -0.46 -27.13
CA GLY A 179 -8.11 0.04 -27.93
C GLY A 179 -9.40 0.21 -27.11
N ASP A 180 -10.53 -0.13 -27.71
CA ASP A 180 -11.86 -0.01 -27.09
C ASP A 180 -12.16 -1.13 -26.04
N ARG A 181 -11.17 -1.94 -25.65
CA ARG A 181 -11.34 -3.04 -24.68
C ARG A 181 -11.45 -2.51 -23.26
N ASP A 182 -12.49 -2.93 -22.53
CA ASP A 182 -12.55 -2.74 -21.08
C ASP A 182 -11.57 -3.72 -20.40
N ALA A 183 -10.38 -3.24 -20.04
CA ALA A 183 -9.26 -4.10 -19.73
C ALA A 183 -8.72 -3.98 -18.30
N HIS A 184 -8.44 -5.15 -17.72
CA HIS A 184 -7.64 -5.31 -16.51
C HIS A 184 -6.23 -5.73 -16.87
N VAL A 185 -5.32 -4.77 -16.95
CA VAL A 185 -3.89 -5.08 -17.06
C VAL A 185 -3.39 -5.65 -15.73
N LEU A 186 -2.93 -6.90 -15.78
CA LEU A 186 -2.61 -7.65 -14.57
C LEU A 186 -1.29 -7.16 -13.97
N ALA A 187 -1.29 -6.99 -12.64
CA ALA A 187 -0.03 -6.96 -11.90
C ALA A 187 0.62 -8.35 -11.98
N THR A 188 1.70 -8.47 -12.74
CA THR A 188 2.35 -9.76 -13.04
C THR A 188 3.57 -10.04 -12.16
N TRP A 189 3.86 -11.32 -11.96
CA TRP A 189 5.11 -11.81 -11.38
C TRP A 189 5.59 -13.06 -12.11
N GLY A 190 6.83 -13.45 -11.82
CA GLY A 190 7.52 -14.49 -12.58
C GLY A 190 8.21 -13.90 -13.82
N THR A 191 8.72 -14.77 -14.68
CA THR A 191 9.31 -14.42 -15.99
C THR A 191 9.01 -15.57 -16.91
N ALA A 192 8.58 -15.29 -18.14
CA ALA A 192 8.48 -16.29 -19.19
C ALA A 192 9.33 -15.83 -20.36
N THR A 193 10.16 -16.72 -20.88
CA THR A 193 10.71 -16.61 -22.23
C THR A 193 9.55 -16.67 -23.22
N ARG A 194 9.69 -16.05 -24.39
CA ARG A 194 8.62 -15.95 -25.39
C ARG A 194 8.90 -16.75 -26.66
N GLU A 195 10.13 -17.23 -26.80
CA GLU A 195 10.65 -17.94 -27.97
C GLU A 195 9.93 -19.28 -28.18
N GLU A 196 9.47 -19.91 -27.09
CA GLU A 196 8.74 -21.16 -27.17
C GLU A 196 7.77 -21.34 -25.98
N ILE A 197 6.48 -21.11 -26.24
CA ILE A 197 5.40 -21.25 -25.26
C ILE A 197 4.79 -22.65 -25.32
N SER A 198 4.77 -23.34 -24.18
CA SER A 198 4.22 -24.69 -24.05
C SER A 198 2.74 -24.69 -23.67
N SER A 199 2.31 -23.73 -22.84
CA SER A 199 0.91 -23.58 -22.45
C SER A 199 0.61 -22.22 -21.82
N PHE A 200 -0.67 -21.90 -21.71
CA PHE A 200 -1.18 -20.89 -20.79
C PHE A 200 -2.43 -21.41 -20.08
N GLN A 201 -2.84 -20.77 -19.00
CA GLN A 201 -3.97 -21.24 -18.18
C GLN A 201 -4.70 -20.11 -17.46
N LEU A 202 -6.00 -20.28 -17.32
CA LEU A 202 -6.84 -19.54 -16.38
C LEU A 202 -7.05 -20.39 -15.13
N PHE A 203 -6.88 -19.79 -13.95
CA PHE A 203 -6.96 -20.51 -12.68
C PHE A 203 -7.63 -19.68 -11.58
N MET A 204 -8.09 -20.37 -10.54
CA MET A 204 -8.58 -19.74 -9.30
C MET A 204 -7.96 -20.41 -8.08
N SER A 205 -7.85 -19.69 -6.97
CA SER A 205 -7.60 -20.33 -5.67
C SER A 205 -8.83 -21.13 -5.24
N LYS A 206 -8.63 -22.17 -4.42
CA LYS A 206 -9.70 -22.98 -3.84
C LYS A 206 -10.88 -22.14 -3.38
N GLN A 207 -12.07 -22.53 -3.81
CA GLN A 207 -13.33 -21.92 -3.43
C GLN A 207 -14.12 -22.87 -2.54
N THR A 208 -15.03 -22.32 -1.72
CA THR A 208 -15.93 -23.12 -0.87
C THR A 208 -17.10 -23.72 -1.65
N LYS A 209 -17.45 -23.12 -2.80
CA LYS A 209 -18.46 -23.60 -3.75
C LYS A 209 -17.96 -23.41 -5.18
N PRO A 210 -18.48 -24.18 -6.16
CA PRO A 210 -18.13 -23.99 -7.57
C PRO A 210 -18.42 -22.57 -8.05
N ARG A 211 -17.61 -22.07 -8.99
CA ARG A 211 -17.69 -20.70 -9.54
C ARG A 211 -17.64 -20.71 -11.06
N THR A 212 -18.41 -19.85 -11.72
CA THR A 212 -18.57 -19.87 -13.18
C THR A 212 -18.14 -18.55 -13.82
N ILE A 213 -17.39 -18.66 -14.91
CA ILE A 213 -17.05 -17.56 -15.83
C ILE A 213 -17.40 -17.96 -17.27
N ARG A 214 -17.46 -16.99 -18.18
CA ARG A 214 -17.46 -17.23 -19.62
C ARG A 214 -16.21 -16.63 -20.24
N ILE A 215 -15.61 -17.34 -21.20
CA ILE A 215 -14.49 -16.86 -22.01
C ILE A 215 -15.02 -16.55 -23.40
N HIS A 216 -14.79 -15.33 -23.87
CA HIS A 216 -15.30 -14.80 -25.15
C HIS A 216 -14.22 -14.71 -26.22
N SER A 217 -12.99 -14.32 -25.87
CA SER A 217 -11.87 -14.25 -26.81
C SER A 217 -10.54 -14.56 -26.12
N ILE A 218 -9.58 -15.06 -26.90
CA ILE A 218 -8.19 -15.28 -26.50
C ILE A 218 -7.30 -14.81 -27.65
N GLU A 219 -6.48 -13.80 -27.40
CA GLU A 219 -5.71 -13.08 -28.41
C GLU A 219 -4.28 -12.82 -27.92
N LEU A 220 -3.32 -12.78 -28.85
CA LEU A 220 -2.01 -12.17 -28.64
C LEU A 220 -2.04 -10.74 -29.16
N LEU A 221 -1.47 -9.81 -28.39
CA LEU A 221 -1.40 -8.41 -28.77
C LEU A 221 0.05 -7.98 -28.94
N LYS A 222 0.31 -7.23 -30.01
CA LYS A 222 1.57 -6.54 -30.27
C LYS A 222 1.34 -5.03 -30.21
N LEU A 223 2.21 -4.36 -29.48
CA LEU A 223 2.21 -2.91 -29.40
C LEU A 223 3.19 -2.29 -30.39
N ASP A 224 2.85 -1.07 -30.80
CA ASP A 224 3.77 -0.15 -31.45
C ASP A 224 4.04 0.99 -30.47
N PRO A 225 5.15 0.93 -29.70
CA PRO A 225 5.50 1.98 -28.75
C PRO A 225 5.66 3.36 -29.39
N GLY A 226 5.96 3.43 -30.69
CA GLY A 226 6.07 4.70 -31.42
C GLY A 226 4.72 5.36 -31.72
N ALA A 227 3.64 4.59 -31.65
CA ALA A 227 2.28 5.06 -31.89
C ALA A 227 1.50 5.37 -30.61
N ILE A 228 2.04 5.05 -29.42
CA ILE A 228 1.38 5.38 -28.15
C ILE A 228 1.63 6.85 -27.82
N PRO A 229 0.59 7.69 -27.74
CA PRO A 229 0.79 9.10 -27.43
C PRO A 229 1.21 9.30 -25.97
N PRO A 230 1.82 10.45 -25.66
CA PRO A 230 2.13 10.81 -24.29
C PRO A 230 0.84 10.91 -23.47
N PHE A 231 0.77 10.19 -22.35
CA PHE A 231 -0.45 10.12 -21.53
C PHE A 231 -0.36 10.80 -20.16
N VAL A 232 0.72 11.55 -19.92
CA VAL A 232 0.93 12.31 -18.68
C VAL A 232 0.97 13.80 -19.01
N ASP A 233 0.00 14.55 -18.48
CA ASP A 233 -0.11 15.99 -18.71
C ASP A 233 0.93 16.81 -17.95
N ARG A 234 0.92 18.13 -18.15
CA ARG A 234 1.84 19.07 -17.49
C ARG A 234 1.72 19.12 -15.97
N PHE A 235 0.67 18.56 -15.38
CA PHE A 235 0.41 18.46 -13.94
C PHE A 235 0.69 17.06 -13.39
N GLY A 236 1.11 16.11 -14.23
CA GLY A 236 1.35 14.72 -13.83
C GLY A 236 0.07 13.87 -13.77
N GLN A 237 -1.04 14.34 -14.33
CA GLN A 237 -2.31 13.62 -14.39
C GLN A 237 -2.44 12.86 -15.71
N TYR A 238 -3.32 11.87 -15.72
CA TYR A 238 -3.60 11.06 -16.90
C TYR A 238 -4.42 11.85 -17.93
N THR A 239 -3.99 11.83 -19.20
CA THR A 239 -4.61 12.61 -20.27
C THR A 239 -5.88 11.97 -20.81
N GLU A 240 -5.94 10.64 -20.85
CA GLU A 240 -6.96 9.90 -21.61
C GLU A 240 -8.31 9.75 -20.91
N GLU A 241 -8.45 10.24 -19.67
CA GLU A 241 -9.70 10.19 -18.92
C GLU A 241 -10.05 11.56 -18.34
N GLU A 242 -11.34 11.83 -18.19
CA GLU A 242 -11.87 13.00 -17.51
C GLU A 242 -12.59 12.59 -16.23
N TRP A 243 -12.47 13.40 -15.17
CA TRP A 243 -13.12 13.11 -13.90
C TRP A 243 -13.43 14.38 -13.09
N PRO A 244 -14.43 14.33 -12.19
CA PRO A 244 -14.70 15.44 -11.29
C PRO A 244 -13.46 15.84 -10.48
N GLY A 245 -13.03 17.09 -10.64
CA GLY A 245 -11.89 17.66 -9.92
C GLY A 245 -10.52 17.55 -10.62
N LYS A 246 -10.45 17.00 -11.84
CA LYS A 246 -9.24 17.09 -12.67
C LYS A 246 -8.83 18.56 -12.86
N LEU A 247 -7.53 18.84 -12.80
CA LEU A 247 -7.00 20.19 -12.99
C LEU A 247 -6.72 20.42 -14.49
N HIS A 248 -7.23 21.51 -15.07
CA HIS A 248 -7.04 21.84 -16.48
C HIS A 248 -6.15 23.07 -16.67
N ASP A 249 -6.25 24.04 -15.77
CA ASP A 249 -5.50 25.29 -15.83
C ASP A 249 -4.70 25.55 -14.56
N THR A 250 -3.51 26.11 -14.72
CA THR A 250 -2.70 26.66 -13.64
C THR A 250 -3.43 27.71 -12.78
N ALA A 251 -4.34 28.49 -13.36
CA ALA A 251 -5.11 29.50 -12.63
C ALA A 251 -6.02 28.89 -11.56
N GLU A 252 -6.46 27.64 -11.73
CA GLU A 252 -7.28 26.94 -10.75
C GLU A 252 -6.57 26.71 -9.40
N PHE A 253 -5.23 26.70 -9.36
CA PHE A 253 -4.50 26.54 -8.10
C PHE A 253 -4.84 27.65 -7.09
N ALA A 254 -4.99 28.89 -7.53
CA ALA A 254 -5.35 30.01 -6.67
C ALA A 254 -6.78 29.87 -6.13
N THR A 255 -7.72 29.43 -6.97
CA THR A 255 -9.10 29.15 -6.57
C THR A 255 -9.14 28.01 -5.55
N ARG A 256 -8.50 26.87 -5.84
CA ARG A 256 -8.45 25.72 -4.93
C ARG A 256 -7.80 26.05 -3.59
N LEU A 257 -6.75 26.88 -3.58
CA LEU A 257 -6.12 27.35 -2.35
C LEU A 257 -7.09 28.23 -1.55
N THR A 258 -7.80 29.14 -2.20
CA THR A 258 -8.78 30.02 -1.52
C THR A 258 -9.93 29.21 -0.90
N GLU A 259 -10.49 28.26 -1.65
CA GLU A 259 -11.55 27.38 -1.16
C GLU A 259 -11.09 26.52 0.02
N GLU A 260 -9.87 25.99 -0.06
CA GLU A 260 -9.27 25.20 1.01
C GLU A 260 -9.00 26.03 2.27
N GLU A 261 -8.53 27.27 2.14
CA GLU A 261 -8.36 28.18 3.26
C GLU A 261 -9.70 28.47 3.97
N VAL A 262 -10.78 28.65 3.21
CA VAL A 262 -12.13 28.81 3.77
C VAL A 262 -12.59 27.55 4.51
N ASP A 263 -12.39 26.36 3.94
CA ASP A 263 -12.72 25.08 4.60
C ASP A 263 -11.93 24.88 5.91
N LEU A 264 -10.62 25.16 5.88
CA LEU A 264 -9.75 25.07 7.05
C LEU A 264 -10.05 26.13 8.11
N ALA A 265 -10.49 27.34 7.72
CA ALA A 265 -10.94 28.36 8.67
C ALA A 265 -12.28 28.01 9.32
N THR A 266 -13.18 27.36 8.57
CA THR A 266 -14.51 26.95 9.05
C THR A 266 -14.43 25.72 9.96
N THR A 267 -13.52 24.79 9.67
CA THR A 267 -13.31 23.57 10.46
C THR A 267 -11.82 23.44 10.83
N PRO A 268 -11.26 24.28 11.71
CA PRO A 268 -9.81 24.30 11.97
C PRO A 268 -9.33 23.08 12.77
N LYS A 269 -10.18 22.55 13.66
CA LYS A 269 -9.89 21.42 14.55
C LYS A 269 -11.17 20.75 15.00
N LEU A 270 -11.17 19.43 15.14
CA LEU A 270 -12.27 18.72 15.80
C LEU A 270 -12.32 19.05 17.31
N PRO A 271 -13.50 19.31 17.89
CA PRO A 271 -13.65 19.63 19.31
C PRO A 271 -13.27 18.44 20.21
N GLY A 272 -13.10 18.70 21.53
CA GLY A 272 -12.83 17.65 22.52
C GLY A 272 -11.42 17.03 22.46
N ARG A 273 -10.45 17.77 21.90
CA ARG A 273 -9.06 17.32 21.73
C ARG A 273 -8.08 18.19 22.53
N SER A 274 -7.16 17.57 23.28
CA SER A 274 -6.07 18.26 23.98
C SER A 274 -5.10 18.94 22.99
N ILE A 275 -4.06 19.62 23.49
CA ILE A 275 -3.03 20.19 22.63
C ILE A 275 -2.28 19.11 21.84
N TYR A 276 -2.09 17.93 22.44
CA TYR A 276 -1.49 16.76 21.82
C TYR A 276 -2.50 15.88 21.09
N GLY A 277 -3.76 16.30 20.97
CA GLY A 277 -4.80 15.54 20.27
C GLY A 277 -5.42 14.38 21.06
N GLY A 278 -5.11 14.23 22.36
CA GLY A 278 -5.76 13.33 23.31
C GLY A 278 -7.19 13.74 23.65
N TRP A 279 -7.92 12.92 24.42
CA TRP A 279 -9.32 13.19 24.74
C TRP A 279 -9.46 14.24 25.83
N ALA A 280 -9.80 15.48 25.46
CA ALA A 280 -9.88 16.59 26.42
C ALA A 280 -11.01 16.42 27.43
N ASP A 281 -12.14 15.86 26.99
CA ASP A 281 -13.35 15.67 27.80
C ASP A 281 -13.37 14.31 28.53
N GLY A 282 -12.35 13.47 28.28
CA GLY A 282 -12.23 12.14 28.87
C GLY A 282 -11.48 12.13 30.20
N PRO A 283 -11.27 10.91 30.75
CA PRO A 283 -10.46 10.70 31.95
C PRO A 283 -9.06 11.32 31.80
N ARG A 284 -8.54 11.80 32.94
CA ARG A 284 -7.17 12.30 33.05
C ARG A 284 -6.40 11.40 34.01
N LEU A 285 -5.39 10.73 33.47
CA LEU A 285 -4.43 9.91 34.19
C LEU A 285 -3.22 10.77 34.61
N GLU A 286 -2.21 10.15 35.20
CA GLU A 286 -0.96 10.84 35.53
C GLU A 286 -0.29 11.45 34.28
N ALA A 287 0.00 12.75 34.37
CA ALA A 287 0.70 13.53 33.35
C ALA A 287 2.21 13.44 33.58
N THR A 288 2.93 12.84 32.63
CA THR A 288 4.39 12.63 32.75
C THR A 288 5.21 13.59 31.89
N GLY A 289 4.54 14.47 31.13
CA GLY A 289 5.18 15.33 30.15
C GLY A 289 5.64 14.59 28.88
N ARG A 290 5.33 13.29 28.74
CA ARG A 290 5.64 12.48 27.55
C ARG A 290 4.49 11.51 27.23
N PHE A 291 4.50 11.00 26.00
CA PHE A 291 3.64 9.88 25.65
C PHE A 291 4.05 8.62 26.41
N ARG A 292 3.07 7.88 26.88
CA ARG A 292 3.25 6.58 27.52
C ARG A 292 2.12 5.63 27.16
N VAL A 293 2.23 4.38 27.59
CA VAL A 293 1.19 3.36 27.41
C VAL A 293 0.57 3.03 28.77
N GLN A 294 -0.74 2.83 28.81
CA GLN A 294 -1.42 2.31 30.00
C GLN A 294 -2.70 1.57 29.60
N LYS A 295 -3.08 0.56 30.39
CA LYS A 295 -4.47 0.09 30.38
C LYS A 295 -5.38 1.03 31.16
N TYR A 296 -6.57 1.24 30.61
CA TYR A 296 -7.67 1.94 31.27
C TYR A 296 -8.97 1.21 30.91
N GLU A 297 -9.69 0.74 31.93
CA GLU A 297 -10.92 -0.08 31.79
C GLU A 297 -10.69 -1.30 30.87
N GLY A 298 -9.62 -2.06 31.14
CA GLY A 298 -9.25 -3.28 30.39
C GLY A 298 -8.71 -3.05 28.98
N LYS A 299 -8.64 -1.80 28.52
CA LYS A 299 -8.23 -1.43 27.16
C LYS A 299 -6.85 -0.79 27.17
N TRP A 300 -5.99 -1.18 26.24
CA TRP A 300 -4.71 -0.50 26.03
C TRP A 300 -4.93 0.89 25.42
N TRP A 301 -4.22 1.89 25.94
CA TRP A 301 -4.21 3.25 25.43
C TRP A 301 -2.79 3.77 25.36
N PHE A 302 -2.54 4.68 24.43
CA PHE A 302 -1.53 5.69 24.69
C PHE A 302 -2.10 6.73 25.66
N VAL A 303 -1.23 7.39 26.39
CA VAL A 303 -1.57 8.53 27.24
C VAL A 303 -0.69 9.69 26.79
N ASP A 304 -1.31 10.82 26.51
CA ASP A 304 -0.58 12.02 26.06
C ASP A 304 0.20 12.68 27.21
N PRO A 305 1.10 13.62 26.92
CA PRO A 305 1.90 14.32 27.93
C PRO A 305 1.11 14.98 29.07
N GLU A 306 -0.15 15.36 28.84
CA GLU A 306 -1.03 15.99 29.84
C GLU A 306 -1.85 14.97 30.65
N GLY A 307 -1.65 13.67 30.40
CA GLY A 307 -2.36 12.57 31.05
C GLY A 307 -3.69 12.21 30.36
N ARG A 308 -3.99 12.70 29.16
CA ARG A 308 -5.25 12.37 28.47
C ARG A 308 -5.13 11.07 27.71
N LEU A 309 -6.21 10.31 27.68
CA LEU A 309 -6.30 9.11 26.84
C LEU A 309 -6.08 9.48 25.37
N PHE A 310 -5.23 8.72 24.69
CA PHE A 310 -4.81 8.96 23.32
C PHE A 310 -4.92 7.68 22.49
N TRP A 311 -5.46 7.83 21.28
CA TRP A 311 -5.55 6.80 20.27
C TRP A 311 -5.02 7.41 18.97
N SER A 312 -3.98 6.79 18.42
CA SER A 312 -3.17 7.36 17.35
C SER A 312 -3.84 7.15 15.99
N SER A 313 -4.62 8.13 15.53
CA SER A 313 -5.15 8.21 14.16
C SER A 313 -4.20 9.01 13.29
N GLY A 314 -3.48 8.33 12.39
CA GLY A 314 -2.36 8.94 11.67
C GLY A 314 -2.35 8.73 10.17
N VAL A 315 -1.47 9.48 9.51
CA VAL A 315 -1.20 9.41 8.06
C VAL A 315 0.31 9.45 7.86
N THR A 316 0.86 8.51 7.08
CA THR A 316 2.28 8.47 6.76
C THR A 316 2.62 9.37 5.57
N GLY A 317 3.90 9.68 5.39
CA GLY A 317 4.38 10.27 4.13
C GLY A 317 3.95 11.72 3.89
N LEU A 318 3.86 12.56 4.93
CA LEU A 318 3.69 14.01 4.78
C LEU A 318 5.01 14.62 4.28
N VAL A 319 5.32 14.40 3.01
CA VAL A 319 6.53 14.85 2.34
C VAL A 319 6.14 15.64 1.09
N PRO A 320 6.77 16.79 0.83
CA PRO A 320 6.53 17.57 -0.38
C PRO A 320 7.30 16.99 -1.57
N ALA A 321 7.07 15.71 -1.89
CA ALA A 321 7.69 14.99 -3.01
C ALA A 321 6.93 13.72 -3.40
N SER A 322 6.74 13.45 -4.69
CA SER A 322 6.16 12.20 -5.19
C SER A 322 6.78 11.80 -6.53
N GLY A 323 8.11 11.95 -6.67
CA GLY A 323 8.80 11.73 -7.94
C GLY A 323 9.00 10.27 -8.36
N GLY A 324 9.24 10.09 -9.66
CA GLY A 324 9.46 8.80 -10.32
C GLY A 324 10.62 8.83 -11.34
N PRO A 325 11.12 7.66 -11.78
CA PRO A 325 12.23 7.58 -12.74
C PRO A 325 11.78 7.90 -14.17
N THR A 326 12.68 8.51 -14.96
CA THR A 326 12.42 8.93 -16.36
C THR A 326 13.26 8.19 -17.41
N LYS A 327 14.19 7.32 -17.02
CA LYS A 327 15.05 6.58 -17.95
C LYS A 327 14.23 5.74 -18.94
N GLY A 328 14.26 6.10 -20.22
CA GLY A 328 13.52 5.43 -21.29
C GLY A 328 12.03 5.76 -21.32
N ARG A 329 11.59 6.83 -20.64
CA ARG A 329 10.16 7.14 -20.40
C ARG A 329 9.78 8.57 -20.76
N ASP A 330 10.68 9.32 -21.37
CA ASP A 330 10.41 10.72 -21.73
C ASP A 330 9.18 10.84 -22.66
N HIS A 331 8.93 9.84 -23.51
CA HIS A 331 7.77 9.76 -24.42
C HIS A 331 6.41 9.65 -23.72
N LEU A 332 6.36 9.32 -22.43
CA LEU A 332 5.11 9.24 -21.69
C LEU A 332 4.55 10.63 -21.33
N PHE A 333 5.40 11.66 -21.34
CA PHE A 333 5.07 12.99 -20.85
C PHE A 333 4.73 13.93 -22.01
N ALA A 334 3.49 14.42 -22.04
CA ALA A 334 3.05 15.43 -23.03
C ALA A 334 3.76 16.77 -22.84
N TRP A 335 4.34 16.98 -21.65
CA TRP A 335 5.10 18.18 -21.31
C TRP A 335 6.24 17.84 -20.34
N LEU A 336 7.39 18.46 -20.57
CA LEU A 336 8.55 18.46 -19.69
C LEU A 336 9.08 19.90 -19.58
N PRO A 337 9.59 20.33 -18.41
CA PRO A 337 10.10 21.69 -18.25
C PRO A 337 11.37 21.89 -19.08
N GLU A 338 11.46 23.04 -19.75
CA GLU A 338 12.61 23.46 -20.54
C GLU A 338 13.69 24.14 -19.68
N ALA A 339 14.89 24.31 -20.25
CA ALA A 339 15.94 25.06 -19.58
C ALA A 339 15.49 26.52 -19.36
N GLY A 340 15.60 27.01 -18.11
CA GLY A 340 15.15 28.35 -17.72
C GLY A 340 13.78 28.38 -17.05
N ASP A 341 12.97 27.33 -17.16
CA ASP A 341 11.76 27.16 -16.35
C ASP A 341 12.15 26.87 -14.89
N PRO A 342 11.65 27.62 -13.89
CA PRO A 342 11.87 27.29 -12.47
C PRO A 342 11.50 25.84 -12.11
N LEU A 343 10.55 25.24 -12.81
CA LEU A 343 10.12 23.85 -12.62
C LEU A 343 11.17 22.83 -13.09
N ALA A 344 12.15 23.22 -13.91
CA ALA A 344 13.26 22.37 -14.32
C ALA A 344 14.10 21.87 -13.13
N ALA A 345 14.04 22.56 -11.98
CA ALA A 345 14.66 22.10 -10.74
C ALA A 345 14.12 20.74 -10.24
N PHE A 346 12.93 20.33 -10.69
CA PHE A 346 12.26 19.09 -10.29
C PHE A 346 12.27 18.01 -11.40
N TYR A 347 13.05 18.23 -12.46
CA TYR A 347 13.23 17.29 -13.56
C TYR A 347 14.72 17.08 -13.87
N ARG A 348 15.11 15.83 -14.01
CA ARG A 348 16.41 15.44 -14.54
C ARG A 348 16.21 14.30 -15.53
N ARG A 349 16.44 14.60 -16.81
CA ARG A 349 16.30 13.64 -17.91
C ARG A 349 17.06 12.35 -17.64
N GLY A 350 16.39 11.23 -17.92
CA GLY A 350 16.93 9.88 -17.70
C GLY A 350 17.16 9.50 -16.24
N LYS A 351 16.72 10.31 -15.28
CA LYS A 351 16.94 10.07 -13.84
C LYS A 351 15.64 10.21 -13.03
N ASN A 352 15.01 11.38 -12.97
CA ASN A 352 13.81 11.58 -12.17
C ASN A 352 12.94 12.77 -12.61
N ILE A 353 11.64 12.72 -12.32
CA ILE A 353 10.68 13.83 -12.43
C ILE A 353 9.74 13.83 -11.22
N ASP A 354 9.36 15.01 -10.71
CA ASP A 354 8.43 15.14 -9.57
C ASP A 354 7.36 16.21 -9.82
N PHE A 355 6.25 15.79 -10.42
CA PHE A 355 5.10 16.66 -10.68
C PHE A 355 4.44 17.18 -9.40
N PHE A 356 4.50 16.44 -8.28
CA PHE A 356 3.97 16.92 -7.01
C PHE A 356 4.72 18.18 -6.56
N ARG A 357 6.06 18.15 -6.60
CA ARG A 357 6.89 19.35 -6.31
C ARG A 357 6.60 20.50 -7.28
N MET A 358 6.45 20.20 -8.57
CA MET A 358 6.09 21.22 -9.56
C MET A 358 4.74 21.87 -9.25
N ASN A 359 3.75 21.07 -8.85
CA ASN A 359 2.42 21.55 -8.50
C ASN A 359 2.41 22.32 -7.17
N LEU A 360 3.20 21.91 -6.18
CA LEU A 360 3.40 22.69 -4.95
C LEU A 360 4.05 24.05 -5.27
N HIS A 361 5.04 24.10 -6.16
CA HIS A 361 5.63 25.36 -6.62
C HIS A 361 4.62 26.22 -7.36
N ARG A 362 3.75 25.64 -8.20
CA ARG A 362 2.66 26.38 -8.87
C ARG A 362 1.64 26.93 -7.88
N LYS A 363 1.26 26.14 -6.87
CA LYS A 363 0.22 26.48 -5.88
C LYS A 363 0.69 27.49 -4.83
N TYR A 364 1.94 27.37 -4.37
CA TYR A 364 2.47 28.13 -3.23
C TYR A 364 3.63 29.06 -3.56
N GLY A 365 4.18 28.98 -4.77
CA GLY A 365 5.36 29.74 -5.19
C GLY A 365 6.68 29.16 -4.68
N PRO A 366 7.79 29.91 -4.85
CA PRO A 366 9.09 29.56 -4.30
C PRO A 366 9.04 29.38 -2.78
N GLY A 367 9.74 28.37 -2.24
CA GLY A 367 9.70 28.05 -0.81
C GLY A 367 8.44 27.30 -0.35
N PHE A 368 7.74 26.65 -1.29
CA PHE A 368 6.52 25.90 -1.02
C PHE A 368 6.62 24.87 0.11
N GLU A 369 7.82 24.40 0.49
CA GLU A 369 7.99 23.42 1.55
C GLU A 369 7.43 23.90 2.90
N ALA A 370 7.54 25.20 3.21
CA ALA A 370 6.99 25.78 4.43
C ALA A 370 5.46 25.86 4.38
N ALA A 371 4.91 26.35 3.26
CA ALA A 371 3.47 26.41 3.03
C ALA A 371 2.83 25.01 3.04
N PHE A 372 3.48 24.04 2.39
CA PHE A 372 3.07 22.64 2.42
C PHE A 372 3.04 22.11 3.86
N ALA A 373 4.10 22.34 4.64
CA ALA A 373 4.15 21.86 6.02
C ALA A 373 3.02 22.46 6.87
N ASP A 374 2.75 23.76 6.71
CA ASP A 374 1.65 24.43 7.40
C ASP A 374 0.29 23.86 7.01
N ILE A 375 -0.04 23.86 5.72
CA ILE A 375 -1.35 23.43 5.23
C ILE A 375 -1.56 21.94 5.48
N ALA A 376 -0.56 21.09 5.25
CA ALA A 376 -0.65 19.66 5.50
C ALA A 376 -0.96 19.35 6.98
N THR A 377 -0.36 20.07 7.92
CA THR A 377 -0.64 19.85 9.34
C THR A 377 -1.95 20.48 9.80
N ARG A 378 -2.41 21.58 9.18
CA ARG A 378 -3.78 22.10 9.38
C ARG A 378 -4.83 21.12 8.87
N ARG A 379 -4.61 20.52 7.69
CA ARG A 379 -5.44 19.42 7.15
C ARG A 379 -5.55 18.27 8.15
N MET A 380 -4.43 17.79 8.68
CA MET A 380 -4.43 16.69 9.67
C MET A 380 -5.38 16.99 10.84
N VAL A 381 -5.22 18.15 11.50
CA VAL A 381 -6.04 18.52 12.66
C VAL A 381 -7.51 18.77 12.28
N SER A 382 -7.74 19.44 11.13
CA SER A 382 -9.07 19.72 10.58
C SER A 382 -9.83 18.44 10.21
N TRP A 383 -9.13 17.42 9.72
CA TRP A 383 -9.68 16.12 9.34
C TRP A 383 -9.78 15.16 10.54
N GLY A 384 -9.32 15.59 11.71
CA GLY A 384 -9.41 14.83 12.95
C GLY A 384 -8.28 13.84 13.21
N PHE A 385 -7.27 13.80 12.34
CA PHE A 385 -6.03 13.07 12.60
C PHE A 385 -5.24 13.75 13.71
N ASN A 386 -4.55 12.96 14.51
CA ASN A 386 -3.78 13.42 15.66
C ASN A 386 -2.36 12.84 15.68
N THR A 387 -1.89 12.21 14.59
CA THR A 387 -0.52 11.70 14.50
C THR A 387 0.05 11.84 13.09
N ILE A 388 1.21 12.47 12.97
CA ILE A 388 2.05 12.41 11.78
C ILE A 388 2.76 11.05 11.81
N GLY A 389 2.34 10.19 10.89
CA GLY A 389 2.86 8.85 10.74
C GLY A 389 4.24 8.83 10.08
N ASN A 390 4.72 7.60 9.89
CA ASN A 390 6.07 7.33 9.44
C ASN A 390 6.44 8.00 8.11
N TRP A 391 7.73 8.18 7.84
CA TRP A 391 8.27 8.76 6.59
C TRP A 391 7.77 10.16 6.23
N SER A 392 7.38 10.96 7.23
CA SER A 392 7.02 12.37 7.01
C SER A 392 8.25 13.27 7.08
N HIS A 393 8.17 14.46 6.49
CA HIS A 393 9.30 15.38 6.44
C HIS A 393 9.42 16.18 7.74
N LYS A 394 10.65 16.41 8.23
CA LYS A 394 10.88 17.03 9.55
C LYS A 394 10.22 18.39 9.75
N THR A 395 10.07 19.17 8.67
CA THR A 395 9.43 20.49 8.72
C THR A 395 7.96 20.41 9.11
N THR A 396 7.29 19.26 8.93
CA THR A 396 5.88 19.10 9.31
C THR A 396 5.72 18.96 10.83
N TRP A 397 6.52 18.12 11.48
CA TRP A 397 6.41 17.93 12.92
C TRP A 397 7.12 19.00 13.76
N GLN A 398 8.10 19.71 13.19
CA GLN A 398 8.72 20.88 13.84
C GLN A 398 7.73 22.04 14.11
N LEU A 399 6.58 22.06 13.42
CA LEU A 399 5.51 23.02 13.68
C LEU A 399 4.79 22.78 15.01
N LYS A 400 5.02 21.62 15.68
CA LYS A 400 4.43 21.29 16.99
C LYS A 400 2.91 21.49 17.01
N ARG A 401 2.25 21.04 15.94
CA ARG A 401 0.79 21.09 15.76
C ARG A 401 0.14 19.73 15.90
N VAL A 402 0.87 18.68 15.57
CA VAL A 402 0.40 17.28 15.58
C VAL A 402 1.55 16.43 16.13
N PRO A 403 1.31 15.54 17.09
CA PRO A 403 2.30 14.54 17.52
C PRO A 403 2.83 13.72 16.35
N TYR A 404 4.01 13.14 16.48
CA TYR A 404 4.69 12.50 15.35
C TYR A 404 5.46 11.25 15.75
N THR A 405 5.77 10.43 14.74
CA THR A 405 6.64 9.26 14.87
C THR A 405 7.87 9.42 13.99
N ILE A 406 9.00 8.84 14.40
CA ILE A 406 10.26 8.87 13.63
C ILE A 406 10.63 7.44 13.20
N PRO A 407 10.92 7.18 11.92
CA PRO A 407 11.58 5.96 11.49
C PRO A 407 13.09 6.04 11.70
N ILE A 408 13.68 4.93 12.09
CA ILE A 408 15.10 4.66 11.92
C ILE A 408 15.26 3.58 10.87
N HIS A 409 16.04 3.90 9.83
CA HIS A 409 16.57 2.95 8.86
C HIS A 409 18.09 3.04 8.93
N TYR A 410 18.76 1.91 8.93
CA TYR A 410 20.21 1.85 9.07
C TYR A 410 20.81 0.91 8.03
N ARG A 411 22.14 1.01 7.88
CA ARG A 411 22.93 0.05 7.10
C ARG A 411 23.90 -0.63 8.06
N CYS A 412 23.64 -1.90 8.34
CA CYS A 412 24.49 -2.74 9.19
C CYS A 412 25.03 -3.90 8.34
N PRO A 413 26.24 -4.42 8.63
CA PRO A 413 26.66 -5.75 8.17
C PRO A 413 25.67 -6.86 8.60
N GLY A 414 25.74 -8.01 7.92
CA GLY A 414 24.62 -8.95 7.85
C GLY A 414 24.67 -9.82 6.61
N PHE A 415 23.53 -10.38 6.22
CA PHE A 415 23.44 -11.43 5.19
C PHE A 415 22.22 -11.23 4.28
N LYS A 416 22.30 -11.78 3.06
CA LYS A 416 21.23 -11.74 2.08
C LYS A 416 20.30 -12.94 2.26
N LEU A 417 19.01 -12.67 2.33
CA LEU A 417 17.96 -13.67 2.27
C LEU A 417 17.65 -13.96 0.79
N THR A 418 18.01 -15.14 0.33
CA THR A 418 17.99 -15.56 -1.09
C THR A 418 16.70 -16.25 -1.53
N TRP A 419 15.70 -16.35 -0.65
CA TRP A 419 14.40 -16.97 -0.98
C TRP A 419 13.69 -16.30 -2.16
N ASN A 420 14.00 -15.03 -2.43
CA ASN A 420 13.68 -14.34 -3.68
C ASN A 420 14.98 -13.88 -4.37
N PRO A 421 15.49 -14.62 -5.36
CA PRO A 421 16.74 -14.29 -6.05
C PRO A 421 16.73 -12.95 -6.79
N ARG A 422 15.55 -12.43 -7.15
CA ARG A 422 15.40 -11.16 -7.90
C ARG A 422 15.37 -9.94 -7.00
N LYS A 423 14.93 -10.10 -5.76
CA LYS A 423 14.85 -9.04 -4.76
C LYS A 423 15.36 -9.60 -3.43
N PRO A 424 16.67 -9.92 -3.33
CA PRO A 424 17.22 -10.40 -2.07
C PRO A 424 16.99 -9.33 -1.00
N LYS A 425 16.34 -9.72 0.10
CA LYS A 425 16.24 -8.86 1.26
C LYS A 425 17.51 -9.00 2.09
N TYR A 426 17.94 -7.91 2.71
CA TYR A 426 19.05 -7.92 3.63
C TYR A 426 18.54 -8.07 5.07
N PHE A 427 19.30 -8.76 5.91
CA PHE A 427 19.03 -8.86 7.34
C PHE A 427 20.33 -8.63 8.11
N ALA A 428 20.26 -7.86 9.19
CA ALA A 428 21.44 -7.49 9.98
C ALA A 428 22.01 -8.69 10.76
N ASP A 429 23.31 -8.68 11.01
CA ASP A 429 23.95 -9.64 11.91
C ASP A 429 23.71 -9.22 13.38
N VAL A 430 22.54 -9.55 13.93
CA VAL A 430 22.06 -9.00 15.21
C VAL A 430 22.82 -9.48 16.45
N PHE A 431 23.64 -10.54 16.31
CA PHE A 431 24.54 -10.99 17.38
C PHE A 431 25.91 -10.32 17.31
N SER A 432 26.22 -9.59 16.23
CA SER A 432 27.45 -8.80 16.14
C SER A 432 27.33 -7.52 16.99
N PRO A 433 28.39 -7.11 17.72
CA PRO A 433 28.39 -5.84 18.45
C PRO A 433 28.19 -4.62 17.53
N VAL A 434 28.58 -4.74 16.26
CA VAL A 434 28.38 -3.70 15.23
C VAL A 434 26.90 -3.35 15.06
N PHE A 435 25.99 -4.30 15.31
CA PHE A 435 24.56 -4.04 15.26
C PHE A 435 24.14 -3.03 16.33
N ALA A 436 24.55 -3.26 17.59
CA ALA A 436 24.25 -2.34 18.69
C ALA A 436 24.83 -0.94 18.41
N GLU A 437 26.10 -0.85 18.01
CA GLU A 437 26.74 0.42 17.64
C GLU A 437 26.01 1.15 16.51
N THR A 438 25.48 0.42 15.53
CA THR A 438 24.76 1.00 14.39
C THR A 438 23.42 1.57 14.82
N ILE A 439 22.68 0.87 15.69
CA ILE A 439 21.43 1.35 16.27
C ILE A 439 21.70 2.57 17.17
N GLY A 440 22.70 2.50 18.05
CA GLY A 440 23.11 3.61 18.92
C GLY A 440 23.41 4.88 18.14
N LYS A 441 24.29 4.80 17.13
CA LYS A 441 24.62 5.93 16.24
C LYS A 441 23.39 6.52 15.54
N SER A 442 22.44 5.67 15.14
CA SER A 442 21.20 6.14 14.50
C SER A 442 20.31 6.90 15.49
N LEU A 443 20.26 6.47 16.75
CA LEU A 443 19.51 7.12 17.83
C LEU A 443 20.19 8.39 18.35
N GLU A 444 21.52 8.44 18.40
CA GLU A 444 22.29 9.65 18.71
C GLU A 444 21.92 10.80 17.76
N GLY A 445 21.69 10.49 16.49
CA GLY A 445 21.20 11.46 15.50
C GLY A 445 19.82 12.03 15.78
N LEU A 446 19.07 11.48 16.75
CA LEU A 446 17.76 11.95 17.20
C LEU A 446 17.80 12.66 18.56
N ALA A 447 18.98 12.92 19.12
CA ALA A 447 19.12 13.49 20.46
C ALA A 447 18.33 14.79 20.67
N GLU A 448 18.18 15.63 19.63
CA GLU A 448 17.38 16.87 19.70
C GLU A 448 15.89 16.63 19.97
N PHE A 449 15.37 15.44 19.69
CA PHE A 449 13.96 15.07 19.88
C PHE A 449 13.70 14.24 21.13
N ARG A 450 14.74 13.86 21.88
CA ARG A 450 14.66 12.99 23.07
C ARG A 450 13.63 13.48 24.08
N ASP A 451 13.62 14.78 24.32
CA ASP A 451 12.77 15.42 25.32
C ASP A 451 11.59 16.18 24.69
N ASP A 452 11.33 15.99 23.39
CA ASP A 452 10.21 16.63 22.72
C ASP A 452 8.89 15.95 23.12
N PRO A 453 7.96 16.64 23.81
CA PRO A 453 6.70 16.05 24.24
C PRO A 453 5.77 15.69 23.06
N TRP A 454 6.05 16.19 21.85
CA TRP A 454 5.29 15.86 20.65
C TRP A 454 5.72 14.54 20.00
N LEU A 455 6.87 13.98 20.37
CA LEU A 455 7.32 12.69 19.87
C LEU A 455 6.50 11.57 20.52
N LEU A 456 5.63 10.92 19.73
CA LEU A 456 4.89 9.75 20.16
C LEU A 456 5.83 8.55 20.36
N GLY A 457 6.75 8.33 19.41
CA GLY A 457 7.71 7.23 19.51
C GLY A 457 8.51 6.97 18.24
N VAL A 458 9.40 5.98 18.33
CA VAL A 458 10.38 5.61 17.30
C VAL A 458 10.10 4.21 16.78
N PHE A 459 10.03 4.07 15.45
CA PHE A 459 10.07 2.78 14.76
C PHE A 459 11.52 2.46 14.37
N ILE A 460 11.96 1.22 14.57
CA ILE A 460 13.27 0.75 14.11
C ILE A 460 13.05 -0.33 13.06
N ASP A 461 13.50 -0.06 11.83
CA ASP A 461 13.21 -0.82 10.60
C ASP A 461 11.74 -0.81 10.14
N ASN A 462 11.53 -1.46 8.99
CA ASN A 462 10.23 -1.69 8.39
C ASN A 462 10.21 -3.01 7.62
N GLU A 463 9.21 -3.88 7.87
CA GLU A 463 8.92 -5.06 7.06
C GLU A 463 10.10 -6.02 6.81
N LEU A 464 10.89 -6.23 7.86
CA LEU A 464 11.89 -7.30 7.88
C LEU A 464 11.22 -8.66 7.66
N THR A 465 11.99 -9.63 7.15
CA THR A 465 11.47 -10.97 6.90
C THR A 465 11.49 -11.75 8.20
N TRP A 466 10.34 -11.96 8.84
CA TRP A 466 10.24 -12.68 10.12
C TRP A 466 9.49 -14.01 10.00
N ASN A 467 9.86 -14.82 9.01
CA ASN A 467 9.28 -16.15 8.78
C ASN A 467 10.40 -17.16 8.50
N TRP A 468 10.06 -18.40 8.11
CA TRP A 468 11.07 -19.43 7.85
C TRP A 468 12.13 -19.05 6.81
N ALA A 469 11.85 -18.09 5.93
CA ALA A 469 12.86 -17.60 4.99
C ALA A 469 14.03 -16.88 5.68
N LEU A 470 13.83 -16.31 6.88
CA LEU A 470 14.89 -15.78 7.73
C LEU A 470 15.78 -16.93 8.23
N ALA A 471 15.19 -17.91 8.92
CA ALA A 471 15.93 -19.05 9.46
C ALA A 471 16.68 -19.81 8.35
N THR A 472 16.05 -20.05 7.20
CA THR A 472 16.76 -20.70 6.08
C THR A 472 17.86 -19.82 5.52
N GLY A 473 17.64 -18.50 5.39
CA GLY A 473 18.69 -17.58 4.92
C GLY A 473 19.87 -17.49 5.88
N ILE A 474 19.63 -17.57 7.19
CA ILE A 474 20.69 -17.68 8.21
C ILE A 474 21.47 -18.98 8.02
N LEU A 475 20.77 -20.12 7.96
CA LEU A 475 21.42 -21.42 7.86
C LEU A 475 22.16 -21.61 6.54
N GLU A 476 21.73 -20.97 5.46
CA GLU A 476 22.40 -20.98 4.16
C GLU A 476 23.63 -20.05 4.09
N ALA A 477 23.77 -19.08 5.00
CA ALA A 477 24.95 -18.22 5.04
C ALA A 477 26.21 -19.02 5.42
N ASN A 478 27.38 -18.65 4.90
CA ASN A 478 28.62 -19.46 4.98
C ASN A 478 29.40 -19.34 6.32
N GLY A 479 28.75 -19.20 7.47
CA GLY A 479 29.48 -19.27 8.77
C GLY A 479 30.16 -18.00 9.23
N GLU A 480 30.16 -16.97 8.39
CA GLU A 480 30.91 -15.74 8.63
C GLU A 480 30.19 -14.76 9.56
N THR A 481 28.89 -14.92 9.79
CA THR A 481 28.09 -14.04 10.66
C THR A 481 27.90 -14.63 12.05
N GLU A 482 27.88 -13.78 13.08
CA GLU A 482 27.66 -14.18 14.46
C GLU A 482 26.25 -14.77 14.66
N THR A 483 25.27 -14.26 13.92
CA THR A 483 23.90 -14.77 13.90
C THR A 483 23.84 -16.21 13.41
N GLN A 484 24.61 -16.56 12.37
CA GLN A 484 24.65 -17.92 11.86
C GLN A 484 25.35 -18.86 12.83
N LYS A 485 26.49 -18.44 13.39
CA LYS A 485 27.21 -19.20 14.43
C LYS A 485 26.30 -19.50 15.61
N ARG A 486 25.55 -18.50 16.10
CA ARG A 486 24.61 -18.66 17.21
C ARG A 486 23.44 -19.58 16.87
N ALA A 487 22.89 -19.49 15.66
CA ALA A 487 21.81 -20.37 15.20
C ALA A 487 22.26 -21.83 15.09
N VAL A 488 23.45 -22.09 14.54
CA VAL A 488 24.02 -23.46 14.50
C VAL A 488 24.32 -23.97 15.91
N ALA A 489 24.86 -23.14 16.80
CA ALA A 489 25.07 -23.50 18.20
C ALA A 489 23.76 -23.86 18.91
N PHE A 490 22.68 -23.10 18.66
CA PHE A 490 21.35 -23.40 19.19
C PHE A 490 20.83 -24.77 18.73
N LEU A 491 21.00 -25.11 17.45
CA LEU A 491 20.62 -26.42 16.93
C LEU A 491 21.47 -27.54 17.54
N ARG A 492 22.76 -27.29 17.78
CA ARG A 492 23.65 -28.23 18.47
C ARG A 492 23.23 -28.47 19.91
N GLU A 493 22.89 -27.41 20.65
CA GLU A 493 22.36 -27.50 22.02
C GLU A 493 21.08 -28.34 22.05
N LYS A 494 20.18 -28.15 21.08
CA LYS A 494 18.90 -28.85 21.01
C LYS A 494 19.01 -30.32 20.61
N HIS A 495 19.78 -30.63 19.59
CA HIS A 495 19.87 -31.99 19.01
C HIS A 495 21.02 -32.83 19.56
N GLY A 496 22.06 -32.19 20.10
CA GLY A 496 23.29 -32.83 20.56
C GLY A 496 24.20 -33.30 19.41
N THR A 497 23.75 -34.29 18.64
CA THR A 497 24.50 -34.87 17.51
C THR A 497 23.87 -34.51 16.16
N VAL A 498 24.69 -34.47 15.11
CA VAL A 498 24.19 -34.26 13.74
C VAL A 498 23.33 -35.41 13.24
N ASP A 499 23.50 -36.63 13.76
CA ASP A 499 22.65 -37.77 13.41
C ASP A 499 21.20 -37.55 13.82
N LYS A 500 20.97 -37.00 15.03
CA LYS A 500 19.62 -36.65 15.50
C LYS A 500 18.99 -35.52 14.68
N LEU A 501 19.79 -34.53 14.29
CA LEU A 501 19.36 -33.48 13.36
C LEU A 501 18.97 -34.08 11.99
N ASN A 502 19.83 -34.95 11.45
CA ASN A 502 19.64 -35.62 10.17
C ASN A 502 18.38 -36.49 10.16
N GLU A 503 18.13 -37.24 11.23
CA GLU A 503 16.90 -38.02 11.43
C GLU A 503 15.67 -37.11 11.47
N ALA A 504 15.69 -36.06 12.28
CA ALA A 504 14.56 -35.14 12.44
C ALA A 504 14.23 -34.39 11.14
N TRP A 505 15.24 -33.90 10.43
CA TRP A 505 15.05 -33.04 9.26
C TRP A 505 15.06 -33.80 7.94
N GLY A 506 15.56 -35.04 7.92
CA GLY A 506 15.87 -35.78 6.71
C GLY A 506 17.04 -35.17 5.95
N THR A 507 18.10 -34.73 6.65
CA THR A 507 19.31 -34.13 6.06
C THR A 507 20.52 -35.06 6.15
N THR A 508 21.66 -34.65 5.60
CA THR A 508 22.90 -35.44 5.56
C THR A 508 24.12 -34.60 5.98
N VAL A 509 23.95 -33.80 7.03
CA VAL A 509 25.02 -32.97 7.61
C VAL A 509 26.04 -33.89 8.28
N THR A 510 27.31 -33.79 7.89
CA THR A 510 28.38 -34.70 8.37
C THR A 510 28.88 -34.37 9.76
N ASP A 511 28.90 -33.08 10.10
CA ASP A 511 29.42 -32.55 11.35
C ASP A 511 28.99 -31.08 11.52
N TRP A 512 29.15 -30.55 12.74
CA TRP A 512 28.74 -29.17 13.07
C TRP A 512 29.62 -28.09 12.40
N ASP A 513 30.82 -28.40 11.93
CA ASP A 513 31.68 -27.44 11.22
C ASP A 513 31.22 -27.30 9.77
N THR A 514 30.80 -28.40 9.15
CA THR A 514 30.16 -28.42 7.84
C THR A 514 28.79 -27.75 7.89
N ALA A 515 28.03 -27.90 8.97
CA ALA A 515 26.80 -27.14 9.20
C ALA A 515 27.03 -25.63 9.12
N ARG A 516 28.16 -25.15 9.69
CA ARG A 516 28.56 -23.74 9.61
C ARG A 516 28.95 -23.29 8.20
N LYS A 517 29.25 -24.19 7.26
CA LYS A 517 29.48 -23.83 5.86
C LYS A 517 28.19 -23.65 5.05
N GLY A 518 27.03 -23.92 5.66
CA GLY A 518 25.72 -23.69 5.09
C GLY A 518 24.88 -24.97 5.00
N ILE A 519 23.61 -24.88 5.39
CA ILE A 519 22.61 -25.95 5.26
C ILE A 519 21.52 -25.52 4.29
N LYS A 520 21.43 -26.19 3.15
CA LYS A 520 20.34 -25.99 2.18
C LYS A 520 19.24 -27.03 2.40
N LEU A 521 18.00 -26.56 2.54
CA LEU A 521 16.84 -27.42 2.77
C LEU A 521 15.91 -27.45 1.56
N SER A 522 15.51 -28.65 1.14
CA SER A 522 14.40 -28.86 0.21
C SER A 522 13.06 -28.46 0.85
N PRO A 523 11.98 -28.23 0.08
CA PRO A 523 10.66 -27.91 0.63
C PRO A 523 10.15 -28.94 1.65
N ALA A 524 10.39 -30.24 1.40
CA ALA A 524 10.00 -31.31 2.33
C ALA A 524 10.81 -31.26 3.63
N GLN A 525 12.13 -31.01 3.54
CA GLN A 525 12.99 -30.85 4.71
C GLN A 525 12.62 -29.59 5.51
N LYS A 526 12.28 -28.48 4.86
CA LYS A 526 11.79 -27.26 5.54
C LYS A 526 10.54 -27.54 6.38
N LYS A 527 9.61 -28.36 5.87
CA LYS A 527 8.42 -28.76 6.61
C LYS A 527 8.78 -29.59 7.85
N LYS A 528 9.68 -30.56 7.72
CA LYS A 528 10.17 -31.37 8.85
C LYS A 528 10.90 -30.52 9.89
N ALA A 529 11.76 -29.60 9.44
CA ALA A 529 12.52 -28.67 10.28
C ALA A 529 11.67 -27.52 10.86
N GLY A 530 10.37 -27.44 10.55
CA GLY A 530 9.55 -26.25 10.77
C GLY A 530 9.54 -25.73 12.21
N ALA A 531 9.49 -26.62 13.20
CA ALA A 531 9.54 -26.24 14.62
C ALA A 531 10.88 -25.58 14.99
N ASP A 532 11.98 -26.09 14.45
CA ASP A 532 13.33 -25.54 14.69
C ASP A 532 13.56 -24.25 13.93
N LEU A 533 13.09 -24.14 12.69
CA LEU A 533 13.14 -22.90 11.92
C LEU A 533 12.36 -21.78 12.63
N THR A 534 11.18 -22.10 13.18
CA THR A 534 10.41 -21.18 14.03
C THR A 534 11.19 -20.78 15.29
N ALA A 535 11.82 -21.73 15.98
CA ALA A 535 12.60 -21.46 17.18
C ALA A 535 13.84 -20.58 16.90
N VAL A 536 14.54 -20.82 15.78
CA VAL A 536 15.66 -19.98 15.33
C VAL A 536 15.19 -18.55 15.03
N CYS A 537 14.05 -18.37 14.35
CA CYS A 537 13.47 -17.03 14.16
C CYS A 537 13.19 -16.33 15.50
N GLY A 538 12.64 -17.06 16.49
CA GLY A 538 12.41 -16.53 17.83
C GLY A 538 13.71 -16.11 18.56
N LEU A 539 14.76 -16.92 18.46
CA LEU A 539 16.08 -16.61 19.02
C LEU A 539 16.67 -15.31 18.45
N VAL A 540 16.60 -15.15 17.13
CA VAL A 540 17.09 -13.95 16.44
C VAL A 540 16.24 -12.73 16.79
N ALA A 541 14.92 -12.90 16.88
CA ALA A 541 14.02 -11.83 17.27
C ALA A 541 14.28 -11.33 18.70
N GLU A 542 14.46 -12.24 19.67
CA GLU A 542 14.79 -11.87 21.05
C GLU A 542 16.05 -11.01 21.11
N GLN A 543 17.11 -11.39 20.38
CA GLN A 543 18.34 -10.62 20.32
C GLN A 543 18.14 -9.24 19.65
N TYR A 544 17.46 -9.21 18.50
CA TYR A 544 17.17 -7.96 17.78
C TYR A 544 16.42 -6.96 18.65
N PHE A 545 15.28 -7.38 19.23
CA PHE A 545 14.42 -6.51 20.02
C PHE A 545 15.07 -6.12 21.36
N ARG A 546 15.87 -7.01 21.96
CA ARG A 546 16.66 -6.69 23.16
C ARG A 546 17.66 -5.57 22.88
N VAL A 547 18.50 -5.72 21.84
CA VAL A 547 19.50 -4.69 21.49
C VAL A 547 18.83 -3.37 21.15
N CYS A 548 17.77 -3.38 20.34
CA CYS A 548 17.00 -2.18 20.03
C CYS A 548 16.46 -1.49 21.29
N ARG A 549 15.89 -2.24 22.24
CA ARG A 549 15.41 -1.68 23.51
C ARG A 549 16.54 -1.12 24.37
N GLU A 550 17.66 -1.82 24.49
CA GLU A 550 18.82 -1.35 25.26
C GLU A 550 19.34 -0.03 24.71
N GLN A 551 19.47 0.07 23.39
CA GLN A 551 19.91 1.31 22.72
C GLN A 551 18.86 2.43 22.82
N MET A 552 17.56 2.12 22.77
CA MET A 552 16.50 3.09 23.05
C MET A 552 16.59 3.63 24.48
N ASN A 553 16.81 2.77 25.48
CA ASN A 553 16.94 3.19 26.87
C ASN A 553 18.18 4.08 27.10
N GLU A 554 19.28 3.78 26.42
CA GLU A 554 20.53 4.54 26.51
C GLU A 554 20.42 5.91 25.82
N HIS A 555 19.95 5.95 24.58
CA HIS A 555 20.02 7.14 23.74
C HIS A 555 18.72 7.97 23.72
N MET A 556 17.58 7.36 24.01
CA MET A 556 16.24 7.98 23.97
C MET A 556 15.38 7.57 25.18
N PRO A 557 15.88 7.72 26.43
CA PRO A 557 15.18 7.26 27.63
C PRO A 557 13.78 7.88 27.72
N GLY A 558 12.78 7.04 27.98
CA GLY A 558 11.37 7.45 28.10
C GLY A 558 10.64 7.70 26.77
N CYS A 559 11.30 7.61 25.62
CA CYS A 559 10.62 7.60 24.32
C CYS A 559 10.05 6.21 24.01
N LEU A 560 8.85 6.13 23.42
CA LEU A 560 8.24 4.84 23.10
C LEU A 560 8.96 4.14 21.95
N TYR A 561 9.30 2.87 22.16
CA TYR A 561 9.78 1.96 21.13
C TYR A 561 8.61 1.22 20.47
N LEU A 562 8.36 1.51 19.19
CA LEU A 562 7.18 1.05 18.46
C LEU A 562 7.46 -0.19 17.56
N GLY A 563 8.62 -0.82 17.72
CA GLY A 563 9.00 -2.04 17.01
C GLY A 563 9.36 -1.84 15.53
N SER A 564 9.23 -2.92 14.74
CA SER A 564 9.77 -3.03 13.37
C SER A 564 8.73 -3.24 12.26
N ARG A 565 7.47 -2.88 12.52
CA ARG A 565 6.38 -2.81 11.51
C ARG A 565 6.22 -4.12 10.72
N PHE A 566 5.70 -5.15 11.37
CA PHE A 566 5.62 -6.51 10.81
C PHE A 566 4.68 -6.59 9.59
N SER A 567 5.20 -7.06 8.45
CA SER A 567 4.37 -7.52 7.31
C SER A 567 4.29 -9.04 7.18
N SER A 568 5.25 -9.76 7.76
CA SER A 568 5.27 -11.21 7.94
C SER A 568 5.88 -11.50 9.31
N PHE A 569 5.40 -12.53 10.01
CA PHE A 569 5.82 -12.84 11.38
C PHE A 569 5.47 -14.30 11.75
N LEU A 570 6.05 -14.76 12.86
CA LEU A 570 5.74 -16.01 13.55
C LEU A 570 5.48 -15.70 15.03
N GLY A 571 4.70 -16.52 15.73
CA GLY A 571 4.34 -16.31 17.14
C GLY A 571 5.53 -15.96 18.05
N PRO A 572 6.62 -16.75 18.06
CA PRO A 572 7.80 -16.44 18.90
C PRO A 572 8.49 -15.11 18.57
N VAL A 573 8.41 -14.64 17.33
CA VAL A 573 8.94 -13.33 16.94
C VAL A 573 8.10 -12.22 17.55
N VAL A 574 6.77 -12.34 17.47
CA VAL A 574 5.84 -11.37 18.06
C VAL A 574 5.96 -11.37 19.58
N ALA A 575 6.12 -12.54 20.20
CA ALA A 575 6.35 -12.65 21.64
C ALA A 575 7.65 -11.95 22.08
N ALA A 576 8.74 -12.06 21.31
CA ALA A 576 9.97 -11.32 21.56
C ALA A 576 9.76 -9.79 21.45
N ALA A 577 9.00 -9.35 20.45
CA ALA A 577 8.64 -7.94 20.31
C ALA A 577 7.76 -7.45 21.48
N GLY A 578 6.74 -8.21 21.88
CA GLY A 578 5.82 -7.84 22.97
C GLY A 578 6.51 -7.66 24.33
N LYS A 579 7.62 -8.39 24.58
CA LYS A 579 8.44 -8.22 25.80
C LYS A 579 9.28 -6.94 25.81
N ARG A 580 9.53 -6.35 24.64
CA ARG A 580 10.57 -5.34 24.45
C ARG A 580 10.04 -4.03 23.90
N CYS A 581 9.00 -4.02 23.08
CA CYS A 581 8.39 -2.81 22.53
C CYS A 581 7.37 -2.22 23.51
N ASP A 582 7.22 -0.89 23.53
CA ASP A 582 6.12 -0.24 24.25
C ASP A 582 4.80 -0.43 23.51
N ALA A 583 4.85 -0.51 22.18
CA ALA A 583 3.74 -0.99 21.35
C ALA A 583 4.28 -1.78 20.15
N VAL A 584 3.59 -2.86 19.79
CA VAL A 584 4.01 -3.72 18.68
C VAL A 584 3.32 -3.27 17.40
N CYS A 585 4.12 -2.94 16.37
CA CYS A 585 3.60 -2.43 15.11
C CYS A 585 3.43 -3.50 14.03
N PHE A 586 2.29 -3.47 13.35
CA PHE A 586 1.97 -4.33 12.21
C PHE A 586 1.52 -3.53 11.00
N ASN A 587 1.99 -3.89 9.81
CA ASN A 587 1.43 -3.41 8.55
C ASN A 587 0.35 -4.39 8.09
N ILE A 588 -0.91 -3.93 8.06
CA ILE A 588 -2.08 -4.80 7.85
C ILE A 588 -2.89 -4.26 6.67
N TYR A 589 -2.39 -4.55 5.47
CA TYR A 589 -3.14 -4.38 4.23
C TYR A 589 -4.19 -5.48 4.09
N LYS A 590 -5.37 -5.28 4.68
CA LYS A 590 -6.56 -6.13 4.63
C LYS A 590 -7.81 -5.23 4.58
N ASP A 591 -8.98 -5.81 4.33
CA ASP A 591 -10.22 -5.01 4.36
C ASP A 591 -10.55 -4.59 5.79
N LEU A 592 -10.21 -5.43 6.78
CA LEU A 592 -10.32 -5.15 8.20
C LEU A 592 -9.04 -5.55 8.97
N PRO A 593 -8.73 -4.89 10.11
CA PRO A 593 -7.48 -5.08 10.85
C PRO A 593 -7.33 -6.45 11.53
N ASP A 594 -8.41 -7.18 11.77
CA ASP A 594 -8.48 -8.50 12.43
C ASP A 594 -8.26 -9.68 11.46
N GLN A 595 -8.01 -9.42 10.17
CA GLN A 595 -7.89 -10.47 9.14
C GLN A 595 -6.46 -10.99 8.92
N LYS A 596 -5.59 -10.91 9.94
CA LYS A 596 -4.18 -11.32 9.85
C LYS A 596 -3.65 -12.06 11.09
N ASN A 597 -4.51 -12.44 12.03
CA ASN A 597 -4.18 -13.17 13.27
C ASN A 597 -3.20 -12.41 14.20
N ALA A 598 -2.88 -11.15 13.88
CA ALA A 598 -2.08 -10.29 14.77
C ALA A 598 -2.89 -9.89 16.00
N ASP A 599 -4.20 -9.81 15.84
CA ASP A 599 -5.21 -9.60 16.87
C ASP A 599 -5.27 -10.77 17.86
N GLU A 600 -5.29 -12.01 17.39
CA GLU A 600 -5.23 -13.20 18.25
C GLU A 600 -3.98 -13.17 19.15
N LEU A 601 -2.82 -12.87 18.57
CA LEU A 601 -1.56 -12.76 19.33
C LEU A 601 -1.55 -11.58 20.29
N ALA A 602 -2.13 -10.44 19.91
CA ALA A 602 -2.22 -9.28 20.78
C ALA A 602 -3.12 -9.54 22.00
N GLU A 603 -4.20 -10.31 21.81
CA GLU A 603 -5.09 -10.71 22.88
C GLU A 603 -4.52 -11.84 23.77
N GLU A 604 -3.80 -12.78 23.17
CA GLU A 604 -3.14 -13.90 23.89
C GLU A 604 -1.96 -13.41 24.74
N LEU A 605 -1.12 -12.55 24.16
CA LEU A 605 0.12 -12.07 24.78
C LEU A 605 -0.04 -10.72 25.50
N ASP A 606 -1.25 -10.14 25.45
CA ASP A 606 -1.66 -8.90 26.11
C ASP A 606 -0.68 -7.73 25.93
N PHE A 607 -0.47 -7.31 24.67
CA PHE A 607 0.33 -6.14 24.34
C PHE A 607 -0.47 -5.09 23.55
N PRO A 608 -0.13 -3.79 23.68
CA PRO A 608 -0.68 -2.74 22.83
C PRO A 608 -0.17 -2.86 21.38
N MET A 609 -1.10 -2.87 20.44
CA MET A 609 -0.84 -2.97 19.00
C MET A 609 -1.07 -1.64 18.30
N ILE A 610 -0.14 -1.24 17.43
CA ILE A 610 -0.34 -0.13 16.49
C ILE A 610 -0.30 -0.63 15.04
N ILE A 611 -1.23 -0.18 14.21
CA ILE A 611 -1.25 -0.49 12.79
C ILE A 611 -0.43 0.58 12.07
N GLY A 612 0.72 0.19 11.51
CA GLY A 612 1.67 1.10 10.89
C GLY A 612 1.29 1.52 9.47
N GLU A 613 0.54 0.68 8.76
CA GLU A 613 0.08 0.91 7.38
C GLU A 613 -1.20 0.14 7.08
N TYR A 614 -2.10 0.82 6.38
CA TYR A 614 -3.19 0.27 5.59
C TYR A 614 -3.59 1.30 4.53
N HIS A 615 -4.22 0.85 3.44
CA HIS A 615 -4.84 1.75 2.45
C HIS A 615 -5.89 1.02 1.62
N PHE A 616 -6.64 1.82 0.87
CA PHE A 616 -7.52 1.40 -0.21
C PHE A 616 -7.32 2.37 -1.36
N GLY A 617 -7.43 1.90 -2.61
CA GLY A 617 -7.36 2.77 -3.78
C GLY A 617 -8.37 2.41 -4.85
N ALA A 618 -8.76 3.38 -5.65
CA ALA A 618 -9.72 3.24 -6.74
C ALA A 618 -9.16 3.88 -8.03
N LEU A 619 -9.83 3.66 -9.15
CA LEU A 619 -9.34 4.08 -10.48
C LEU A 619 -10.27 5.05 -11.21
N ASP A 620 -11.31 5.55 -10.54
CA ASP A 620 -12.28 6.51 -11.06
C ASP A 620 -11.77 7.97 -11.07
N ARG A 621 -10.45 8.16 -10.90
CA ARG A 621 -9.76 9.47 -10.81
C ARG A 621 -8.42 9.46 -11.55
N GLY A 622 -8.34 8.75 -12.68
CA GLY A 622 -7.21 8.80 -13.61
C GLY A 622 -5.91 8.16 -13.11
N MET A 623 -5.98 7.29 -12.11
CA MET A 623 -4.82 6.53 -11.64
C MET A 623 -4.83 5.12 -12.22
N LEU A 624 -3.64 4.54 -12.39
CA LEU A 624 -3.47 3.28 -13.13
C LEU A 624 -3.38 2.04 -12.23
N HIS A 625 -3.35 2.22 -10.90
CA HIS A 625 -3.35 1.11 -9.96
C HIS A 625 -3.98 1.50 -8.61
N THR A 626 -4.77 0.59 -8.05
CA THR A 626 -5.48 0.76 -6.78
C THR A 626 -4.60 0.64 -5.52
N GLY A 627 -3.30 0.39 -5.67
CA GLY A 627 -2.48 -0.13 -4.59
C GLY A 627 -2.82 -1.56 -4.19
N LEU A 628 -2.70 -1.86 -2.89
CA LEU A 628 -2.72 -3.24 -2.37
C LEU A 628 -4.12 -3.75 -2.04
N ARG A 629 -5.09 -2.85 -1.89
CA ARG A 629 -6.49 -3.18 -1.63
C ARG A 629 -7.40 -2.34 -2.53
N PRO A 630 -8.11 -2.97 -3.47
CA PRO A 630 -8.99 -2.24 -4.37
C PRO A 630 -10.25 -1.77 -3.65
N ALA A 631 -10.68 -0.57 -4.02
CA ALA A 631 -12.01 -0.03 -3.85
C ALA A 631 -12.63 0.19 -5.23
N LYS A 632 -13.96 0.14 -5.31
CA LYS A 632 -14.71 0.34 -6.56
C LYS A 632 -14.49 1.76 -7.12
N ASP A 633 -14.65 2.75 -6.26
CA ASP A 633 -14.61 4.18 -6.57
C ASP A 633 -14.15 4.97 -5.32
N GLN A 634 -14.05 6.30 -5.42
CA GLN A 634 -13.64 7.14 -4.28
C GLN A 634 -14.58 7.05 -3.07
N GLN A 635 -15.87 6.78 -3.30
CA GLN A 635 -16.87 6.65 -2.23
C GLN A 635 -16.70 5.34 -1.46
N ASP A 636 -16.50 4.23 -2.17
CA ASP A 636 -16.15 2.93 -1.56
C ASP A 636 -14.79 3.01 -0.85
N ARG A 637 -13.81 3.70 -1.42
CA ARG A 637 -12.50 3.93 -0.79
C ARG A 637 -12.64 4.63 0.57
N ALA A 638 -13.47 5.66 0.63
CA ALA A 638 -13.78 6.40 1.84
C ALA A 638 -14.59 5.57 2.87
N ALA A 639 -15.51 4.72 2.40
CA ALA A 639 -16.27 3.80 3.23
C ALA A 639 -15.35 2.74 3.88
N LYS A 640 -14.47 2.11 3.09
CA LYS A 640 -13.48 1.13 3.57
C LYS A 640 -12.51 1.75 4.57
N PHE A 641 -12.01 2.96 4.30
CA PHE A 641 -11.19 3.71 5.26
C PHE A 641 -11.89 3.89 6.61
N ALA A 642 -13.17 4.31 6.60
CA ALA A 642 -13.94 4.51 7.82
C ALA A 642 -14.19 3.20 8.57
N ALA A 643 -14.61 2.14 7.88
CA ALA A 643 -14.87 0.82 8.46
C ALA A 643 -13.61 0.22 9.11
N TYR A 644 -12.45 0.39 8.47
CA TYR A 644 -11.17 -0.05 9.02
C TYR A 644 -10.84 0.67 10.35
N LEU A 645 -10.97 2.00 10.38
CA LEU A 645 -10.66 2.78 11.58
C LEU A 645 -11.68 2.54 12.71
N GLU A 646 -12.94 2.35 12.38
CA GLU A 646 -13.99 1.95 13.32
C GLU A 646 -13.65 0.63 13.99
N THR A 647 -13.34 -0.39 13.19
CA THR A 647 -12.97 -1.73 13.69
C THR A 647 -11.71 -1.68 14.54
N ALA A 648 -10.68 -0.97 14.08
CA ALA A 648 -9.42 -0.82 14.80
C ALA A 648 -9.62 -0.14 16.17
N SER A 649 -10.35 0.97 16.20
CA SER A 649 -10.58 1.72 17.45
C SER A 649 -11.46 0.98 18.45
N GLN A 650 -12.28 0.01 18.04
CA GLN A 650 -13.05 -0.82 18.98
C GLN A 650 -12.26 -1.98 19.59
N ALA A 651 -11.09 -2.35 19.05
CA ALA A 651 -10.33 -3.53 19.47
C ALA A 651 -9.47 -3.25 20.73
N PRO A 652 -9.65 -3.91 21.89
CA PRO A 652 -9.07 -3.49 23.18
C PRO A 652 -7.53 -3.45 23.23
N TRP A 653 -6.84 -4.17 22.37
CA TRP A 653 -5.38 -4.12 22.19
C TRP A 653 -4.89 -3.01 21.24
N CYS A 654 -5.75 -2.47 20.36
CA CYS A 654 -5.32 -1.53 19.33
C CYS A 654 -5.28 -0.08 19.82
N VAL A 655 -4.08 0.52 19.80
CA VAL A 655 -3.81 1.89 20.26
C VAL A 655 -3.66 2.92 19.13
N GLY A 656 -3.71 2.48 17.86
CA GLY A 656 -3.66 3.39 16.72
C GLY A 656 -3.63 2.70 15.36
N ALA A 657 -3.92 3.46 14.31
CA ALA A 657 -3.77 3.05 12.91
C ALA A 657 -3.32 4.21 12.03
N HIS A 658 -2.33 3.96 11.18
CA HIS A 658 -1.75 4.94 10.26
C HIS A 658 -2.05 4.58 8.81
N TRP A 659 -2.68 5.49 8.08
CA TRP A 659 -2.94 5.37 6.64
C TRP A 659 -1.65 5.56 5.85
N PHE A 660 -1.39 4.67 4.87
CA PHE A 660 -0.30 4.83 3.91
C PHE A 660 -0.88 5.25 2.54
N GLN A 661 -0.81 6.51 2.12
CA GLN A 661 -0.02 7.63 2.62
C GLN A 661 -0.70 8.97 2.30
N PHE A 662 -0.06 10.10 2.63
CA PHE A 662 -0.68 11.43 2.49
C PHE A 662 -1.09 11.79 1.06
N ARG A 663 -0.25 11.48 0.06
CA ARG A 663 -0.48 11.82 -1.36
C ARG A 663 -0.47 10.59 -2.25
N ASP A 664 -1.09 10.72 -3.42
CA ASP A 664 -0.94 9.75 -4.49
C ASP A 664 0.52 9.64 -4.93
N GLN A 665 0.88 8.45 -5.40
CA GLN A 665 2.18 8.22 -6.02
C GLN A 665 2.18 8.78 -7.45
N ALA A 666 3.38 9.02 -8.02
CA ALA A 666 3.49 9.38 -9.43
C ALA A 666 2.72 8.40 -10.32
N LEU A 667 1.98 8.92 -11.30
CA LEU A 667 1.24 8.12 -12.28
C LEU A 667 2.12 7.10 -13.01
N THR A 668 3.37 7.49 -13.29
CA THR A 668 4.39 6.65 -13.93
C THR A 668 5.24 5.84 -12.94
N GLY A 669 4.90 5.85 -11.66
CA GLY A 669 5.50 4.99 -10.64
C GLY A 669 6.70 5.58 -9.93
N ARG A 670 6.84 5.23 -8.65
CA ARG A 670 8.06 5.50 -7.86
C ARG A 670 9.20 4.55 -8.28
N GLY A 671 10.35 4.62 -7.61
CA GLY A 671 11.55 3.84 -7.97
C GLY A 671 11.38 2.31 -8.09
N ASP A 672 10.36 1.72 -7.47
CA ASP A 672 10.02 0.28 -7.57
C ASP A 672 8.73 0.01 -8.38
N GLY A 673 8.27 1.04 -9.09
CA GLY A 673 7.14 1.05 -10.02
C GLY A 673 5.76 1.26 -9.42
N GLU A 674 5.61 1.42 -8.11
CA GLU A 674 4.27 1.69 -7.55
C GLU A 674 3.74 3.07 -7.98
N ASN A 675 2.53 3.07 -8.56
CA ASN A 675 1.79 4.22 -9.06
C ASN A 675 0.34 4.19 -8.54
N TYR A 676 0.20 4.17 -7.21
CA TYR A 676 -1.03 3.86 -6.52
C TYR A 676 -1.90 5.08 -6.20
N ASN A 677 -3.22 4.93 -6.35
CA ASN A 677 -4.24 5.86 -5.84
C ASN A 677 -4.52 5.66 -4.35
N ILE A 678 -3.57 6.07 -3.50
CA ILE A 678 -3.61 5.82 -2.06
C ILE A 678 -3.42 7.10 -1.23
N GLY A 679 -3.52 8.27 -1.87
CA GLY A 679 -3.43 9.57 -1.23
C GLY A 679 -4.74 10.05 -0.62
N PHE A 680 -4.61 10.86 0.43
CA PHE A 680 -5.65 11.80 0.83
C PHE A 680 -5.70 13.02 -0.11
N VAL A 681 -4.57 13.33 -0.77
CA VAL A 681 -4.46 14.35 -1.81
C VAL A 681 -3.95 13.75 -3.12
N THR A 682 -4.39 14.33 -4.23
CA THR A 682 -3.95 14.01 -5.60
C THR A 682 -2.50 14.46 -5.84
N ILE A 683 -1.95 14.14 -7.02
CA ILE A 683 -0.67 14.69 -7.50
C ILE A 683 -0.67 16.23 -7.65
N THR A 684 -1.85 16.85 -7.66
CA THR A 684 -2.05 18.32 -7.73
C THR A 684 -2.27 18.95 -6.36
N ASP A 685 -1.95 18.25 -5.27
CA ASP A 685 -2.18 18.72 -3.89
C ASP A 685 -3.64 19.16 -3.62
N THR A 686 -4.59 18.48 -4.27
CA THR A 686 -6.03 18.68 -4.06
C THR A 686 -6.57 17.55 -3.20
N PRO A 687 -7.23 17.84 -2.05
CA PRO A 687 -7.84 16.80 -1.23
C PRO A 687 -8.95 16.04 -1.96
N TYR A 688 -9.01 14.73 -1.76
CA TYR A 688 -10.17 13.94 -2.13
C TYR A 688 -11.34 14.27 -1.18
N PRO A 689 -12.44 14.86 -1.68
CA PRO A 689 -13.53 15.33 -0.83
C PRO A 689 -14.18 14.18 -0.04
N GLU A 690 -14.29 12.99 -0.64
CA GLU A 690 -14.85 11.78 -0.03
C GLU A 690 -13.98 11.33 1.16
N MET A 691 -12.66 11.28 0.97
CA MET A 691 -11.71 10.89 2.02
C MET A 691 -11.66 11.92 3.16
N ARG A 692 -11.64 13.23 2.83
CA ARG A 692 -11.70 14.32 3.82
C ARG A 692 -12.97 14.22 4.68
N ALA A 693 -14.12 14.06 4.05
CA ALA A 693 -15.41 13.94 4.74
C ALA A 693 -15.45 12.69 5.62
N ALA A 694 -14.98 11.55 5.11
CA ALA A 694 -14.89 10.32 5.89
C ALA A 694 -13.95 10.45 7.09
N ALA A 695 -12.77 11.08 6.94
CA ALA A 695 -11.84 11.34 8.04
C ALA A 695 -12.48 12.17 9.15
N ARG A 696 -13.11 13.31 8.82
CA ARG A 696 -13.85 14.13 9.81
C ARG A 696 -14.91 13.31 10.54
N ARG A 697 -15.73 12.57 9.78
CA ARG A 697 -16.83 11.74 10.32
C ARG A 697 -16.33 10.65 11.26
N VAL A 698 -15.32 9.89 10.86
CA VAL A 698 -14.87 8.72 11.61
C VAL A 698 -14.01 9.07 12.82
N ASN A 699 -13.26 10.19 12.75
CA ASN A 699 -12.42 10.66 13.85
C ASN A 699 -13.21 11.42 14.91
N ALA A 700 -14.32 12.08 14.58
CA ALA A 700 -15.11 12.87 15.54
C ALA A 700 -15.54 12.05 16.78
N PRO A 701 -16.15 10.86 16.67
CA PRO A 701 -16.53 10.04 17.82
C PRO A 701 -15.41 9.08 18.26
N LEU A 702 -14.15 9.26 17.80
CA LEU A 702 -13.08 8.27 17.98
C LEU A 702 -12.92 7.81 19.43
N TYR A 703 -12.88 8.75 20.37
CA TYR A 703 -12.62 8.44 21.77
C TYR A 703 -13.83 7.83 22.48
N GLN A 704 -15.03 8.34 22.20
CA GLN A 704 -16.27 7.75 22.69
C GLN A 704 -16.41 6.31 22.17
N ARG A 705 -16.20 6.09 20.85
CA ARG A 705 -16.23 4.76 20.23
C ARG A 705 -15.17 3.82 20.80
N ARG A 706 -13.96 4.33 21.10
CA ARG A 706 -12.91 3.54 21.73
C ARG A 706 -13.30 3.12 23.15
N LEU A 707 -13.83 4.04 23.95
CA LEU A 707 -14.26 3.76 25.32
C LEU A 707 -15.46 2.80 25.37
N THR A 708 -16.47 2.97 24.51
CA THR A 708 -17.68 2.13 24.50
C THR A 708 -17.61 0.90 23.59
N GLY A 709 -16.53 0.74 22.81
CA GLY A 709 -16.30 -0.43 21.97
C GLY A 709 -16.08 -1.71 22.78
N ARG A 710 -15.66 -2.80 22.11
CA ARG A 710 -15.49 -4.14 22.73
C ARG A 710 -14.80 -4.06 24.10
N PRO A 711 -15.33 -4.72 25.15
CA PRO A 711 -14.71 -4.73 26.46
C PRO A 711 -13.33 -5.39 26.39
N GLY A 712 -12.39 -4.92 27.20
CA GLY A 712 -11.10 -5.59 27.36
C GLY A 712 -11.13 -6.66 28.45
N LYS A 713 -10.04 -7.40 28.61
CA LYS A 713 -9.86 -8.31 29.75
C LYS A 713 -9.67 -7.47 31.02
N GLU A 714 -10.34 -7.84 32.11
CA GLU A 714 -10.09 -7.27 33.43
C GLU A 714 -8.65 -7.60 33.86
N ASP A 715 -8.00 -6.64 34.54
CA ASP A 715 -6.59 -6.73 34.96
C ASP A 715 -6.37 -7.69 36.14
#